data_AF-A0A0P6XLZ6-F1
#
_entry.id   AF-A0A0P6XLZ6-F1
#
_cell.length_a   1.000
_cell.length_b   1.000
_cell.length_c   1.000
_cell.angle_alpha   90.00
_cell.angle_beta   90.00
_cell.angle_gamma   90.00
#
_symmetry.space_group_name_H-M   'P 1'
#
loop_
_entity.id
_entity.type
_entity.pdbx_description
1 polymer ?
#
loop_
_entity_poly.entity_id
_entity_poly.type
_entity_poly.pdbx_seq_one_letter_code
_entity_poly.pdbx_strand_id
1 'polypeptide(L)'
;MDSQQQFTAASHLTADNLRSIARSISISQVSRLSLPEIDAVVDQISRVVPAGNVPGVILSGMAKLTGRRPAGNVIKRDVNLLFRGVEQALDRAVFSTFFAGPAAVIWGYQKLLELAGKDPQDAFPEGTWQFYVGYALREDTARHANETIGFDETLSDHNINLTPIDRMTAWVMAAIHILHSYPELLENEWRERVSLALLRDLTKVNPETRQFADLYSQWERQRPYGRGPDVQSQETYASYRKRKFDEFMAESTRDLPKELRERWGKQFQRAREIALPAYQRQMSLAAYLEPTPYNENMVALPRQSWHIGLILRGHYYLIPACAPNSTRPNDVSNVRSQIAALLASPANHAPTSLIPLATTKRASLPSILGKLRPETSQQLEALRCAPIWFNADGRPRHLPLAEVRLTERALGDHGLTLIDTGSSMVFDQSHIFFDGAWGSAVAEIMTLEALAWAVYLRGQPAPVAGTVRPYAPNIELNEEEKQILADSPKIVAEASAESIGLDLKKILDLRKLFKQRNDQIRITVNDILVLYRAIHAVSYKPNPELQASLQEAANDPQLKPAVEATITAFEESLSNPAILIPVDGSIPNPSDRLHPMTFEVPLEELEITKLHERALSLLDQARQEWRAEVWDTFEATQKHYLATIAGFGEVSARAKDIAQSGESTSSGALRLLAHVPMALQRLLDAIPGKFDVLNDLIKGREVLSNVGAVADTSSLSRFITAKDDNEKKTLAWGVITDANGVMHVSLRDFRPHVGLFINAGRRDLARRIANDYLESYVNGLNRFISELTKITQGRHSRQ
;
A
#
# COMPACT_ATOMS: atom_id res chain seq x y z
N MET A 1 -6.33 -36.32 -16.63
CA MET A 1 -4.89 -36.26 -16.30
C MET A 1 -4.78 -36.05 -14.81
N ASP A 2 -3.93 -36.82 -14.15
CA ASP A 2 -3.89 -36.95 -12.68
C ASP A 2 -3.30 -35.69 -12.01
N SER A 3 -3.97 -35.16 -10.99
CA SER A 3 -3.65 -33.89 -10.34
C SER A 3 -2.24 -33.90 -9.72
N GLN A 4 -1.77 -35.07 -9.33
CA GLN A 4 -0.44 -35.31 -8.78
C GLN A 4 0.65 -35.20 -9.86
N GLN A 5 0.37 -35.60 -11.10
CA GLN A 5 1.29 -35.45 -12.22
C GLN A 5 1.43 -33.98 -12.65
N GLN A 6 0.36 -33.18 -12.57
CA GLN A 6 0.40 -31.75 -12.91
C GLN A 6 1.13 -30.90 -11.85
N PHE A 7 0.96 -31.20 -10.57
CA PHE A 7 1.74 -30.59 -9.47
C PHE A 7 3.23 -30.91 -9.59
N THR A 8 3.55 -32.18 -9.91
CA THR A 8 4.92 -32.64 -10.15
C THR A 8 5.51 -31.92 -11.36
N ALA A 9 4.75 -31.75 -12.45
CA ALA A 9 5.19 -31.00 -13.63
C ALA A 9 5.45 -29.51 -13.36
N ALA A 10 4.61 -28.82 -12.59
CA ALA A 10 4.79 -27.39 -12.25
C ALA A 10 5.96 -27.16 -11.28
N SER A 11 6.13 -28.06 -10.30
CA SER A 11 7.28 -28.06 -9.39
C SER A 11 8.58 -28.38 -10.13
N HIS A 12 8.54 -29.31 -11.10
CA HIS A 12 9.66 -29.58 -12.01
C HIS A 12 9.98 -28.38 -12.90
N LEU A 13 8.99 -27.68 -13.46
CA LEU A 13 9.24 -26.50 -14.28
C LEU A 13 9.91 -25.37 -13.49
N THR A 14 9.48 -25.17 -12.24
CA THR A 14 10.06 -24.19 -11.31
C THR A 14 11.47 -24.63 -10.89
N ALA A 15 11.66 -25.91 -10.56
CA ALA A 15 12.97 -26.47 -10.24
C ALA A 15 13.93 -26.40 -11.43
N ASP A 16 13.47 -26.68 -12.65
CA ASP A 16 14.30 -26.65 -13.86
C ASP A 16 14.67 -25.22 -14.27
N ASN A 17 13.78 -24.25 -14.06
CA ASN A 17 14.09 -22.82 -14.21
C ASN A 17 15.10 -22.34 -13.15
N LEU A 18 14.94 -22.73 -11.89
CA LEU A 18 15.89 -22.38 -10.82
C LEU A 18 17.23 -23.12 -10.98
N ARG A 19 17.23 -24.38 -11.44
CA ARG A 19 18.43 -25.16 -11.78
C ARG A 19 19.15 -24.60 -13.00
N SER A 20 18.42 -24.13 -14.01
CA SER A 20 18.98 -23.42 -15.18
C SER A 20 19.77 -22.19 -14.73
N ILE A 21 19.27 -21.46 -13.74
CA ILE A 21 19.95 -20.31 -13.13
C ILE A 21 21.14 -20.78 -12.28
N ALA A 22 20.96 -21.78 -11.41
CA ALA A 22 22.00 -22.37 -10.57
C ALA A 22 23.17 -22.99 -11.36
N ARG A 23 22.89 -23.46 -12.58
CA ARG A 23 23.87 -24.07 -13.50
C ARG A 23 24.38 -23.09 -14.56
N SER A 24 23.87 -21.86 -14.59
CA SER A 24 24.50 -20.78 -15.33
C SER A 24 25.91 -20.55 -14.77
N ILE A 25 26.86 -20.25 -15.64
CA ILE A 25 28.33 -20.29 -15.42
C ILE A 25 28.81 -19.48 -14.19
N SER A 26 27.95 -18.67 -13.58
CA SER A 26 28.27 -17.76 -12.47
C SER A 26 27.96 -18.24 -11.05
N ILE A 27 27.37 -19.43 -10.81
CA ILE A 27 27.12 -19.95 -9.43
C ILE A 27 28.17 -20.98 -8.96
N SER A 28 28.80 -21.72 -9.89
CA SER A 28 29.94 -22.59 -9.57
C SER A 28 31.20 -21.84 -9.11
N GLN A 29 31.23 -20.52 -9.29
CA GLN A 29 32.29 -19.62 -8.84
C GLN A 29 32.03 -18.99 -7.45
N VAL A 30 30.85 -19.24 -6.85
CA VAL A 30 30.32 -18.51 -5.69
C VAL A 30 30.49 -19.24 -4.37
N SER A 31 30.56 -20.56 -4.41
CA SER A 31 30.74 -21.36 -3.21
C SER A 31 31.49 -22.64 -3.52
N ARG A 32 32.25 -23.16 -2.55
CA ARG A 32 32.71 -24.56 -2.59
C ARG A 32 31.60 -25.52 -2.14
N LEU A 33 30.33 -25.12 -2.21
CA LEU A 33 29.23 -26.06 -2.06
C LEU A 33 29.19 -26.93 -3.31
N SER A 34 29.03 -28.22 -3.08
CA SER A 34 28.88 -29.20 -4.13
C SER A 34 27.56 -28.94 -4.89
N LEU A 35 27.53 -29.22 -6.20
CA LEU A 35 26.30 -29.19 -7.02
C LEU A 35 25.06 -29.80 -6.31
N PRO A 36 25.17 -30.91 -5.55
CA PRO A 36 24.08 -31.45 -4.73
C PRO A 36 23.49 -30.51 -3.67
N GLU A 37 24.29 -29.67 -3.02
CA GLU A 37 23.80 -28.75 -1.97
C GLU A 37 23.05 -27.56 -2.57
N ILE A 38 23.49 -27.09 -3.74
CA ILE A 38 22.81 -26.07 -4.52
C ILE A 38 21.48 -26.62 -5.08
N ASP A 39 21.49 -27.84 -5.62
CA ASP A 39 20.29 -28.52 -6.11
C ASP A 39 19.30 -28.81 -4.96
N ALA A 40 19.78 -29.08 -3.73
CA ALA A 40 18.92 -29.29 -2.56
C ALA A 40 18.20 -28.02 -2.10
N VAL A 41 18.89 -26.87 -2.07
CA VAL A 41 18.28 -25.56 -1.76
C VAL A 41 17.29 -25.16 -2.86
N VAL A 42 17.62 -25.38 -4.13
CA VAL A 42 16.75 -25.13 -5.28
C VAL A 42 15.50 -26.02 -5.23
N ASP A 43 15.64 -27.31 -4.91
CA ASP A 43 14.52 -28.26 -4.79
C ASP A 43 13.63 -27.97 -3.58
N GLN A 44 14.18 -27.37 -2.50
CA GLN A 44 13.39 -26.90 -1.37
C GLN A 44 12.57 -25.65 -1.74
N ILE A 45 13.18 -24.69 -2.44
CA ILE A 45 12.51 -23.44 -2.86
C ILE A 45 11.43 -23.68 -3.92
N SER A 46 11.69 -24.57 -4.89
CA SER A 46 10.76 -24.86 -5.99
C SER A 46 9.46 -25.55 -5.56
N ARG A 47 9.44 -26.14 -4.37
CA ARG A 47 8.24 -26.78 -3.77
C ARG A 47 7.31 -25.77 -3.11
N VAL A 48 7.77 -24.55 -2.87
CA VAL A 48 7.04 -23.51 -2.11
C VAL A 48 6.39 -22.47 -3.02
N VAL A 49 6.96 -22.19 -4.19
CA VAL A 49 6.49 -21.13 -5.11
C VAL A 49 6.28 -21.68 -6.53
N PRO A 50 5.05 -22.08 -6.93
CA PRO A 50 4.78 -22.46 -8.31
C PRO A 50 4.79 -21.20 -9.19
N ALA A 51 5.78 -21.07 -10.07
CA ALA A 51 5.87 -19.93 -10.98
C ALA A 51 4.62 -19.83 -11.88
N GLY A 52 3.91 -18.69 -11.81
CA GLY A 52 2.96 -18.21 -12.84
C GLY A 52 1.76 -19.09 -13.22
N ASN A 53 1.61 -20.27 -12.62
CA ASN A 53 0.57 -21.23 -12.98
C ASN A 53 -0.56 -21.20 -11.94
N VAL A 54 -1.61 -20.41 -12.21
CA VAL A 54 -2.76 -20.26 -11.30
C VAL A 54 -3.39 -21.61 -10.90
N PRO A 55 -3.62 -22.57 -11.81
CA PRO A 55 -3.98 -23.95 -11.44
C PRO A 55 -3.00 -24.65 -10.49
N GLY A 56 -1.69 -24.50 -10.73
CA GLY A 56 -0.64 -25.07 -9.87
C GLY A 56 -0.61 -24.47 -8.46
N VAL A 57 -1.01 -23.20 -8.33
CA VAL A 57 -1.13 -22.51 -7.05
C VAL A 57 -2.37 -22.94 -6.27
N ILE A 58 -3.52 -23.07 -6.93
CA ILE A 58 -4.74 -23.64 -6.32
C ILE A 58 -4.44 -25.06 -5.81
N LEU A 59 -3.74 -25.86 -6.61
CA LEU A 59 -3.30 -27.21 -6.22
C LEU A 59 -2.27 -27.22 -5.08
N SER A 60 -1.35 -26.25 -5.02
CA SER A 60 -0.37 -26.10 -3.93
C SER A 60 -1.03 -25.68 -2.60
N GLY A 61 -1.97 -24.73 -2.64
CA GLY A 61 -2.81 -24.39 -1.49
C GLY A 61 -3.63 -25.58 -0.99
N MET A 62 -4.09 -26.44 -1.91
CA MET A 62 -4.77 -27.70 -1.57
C MET A 62 -3.83 -28.77 -0.99
N ALA A 63 -2.56 -28.82 -1.41
CA ALA A 63 -1.56 -29.75 -0.86
C ALA A 63 -1.07 -29.36 0.55
N LYS A 64 -1.02 -28.06 0.88
CA LYS A 64 -0.71 -27.59 2.25
C LYS A 64 -1.80 -27.97 3.27
N LEU A 65 -3.05 -28.19 2.84
CA LEU A 65 -4.17 -28.62 3.70
C LEU A 65 -4.04 -30.07 4.20
N THR A 66 -3.39 -30.95 3.44
CA THR A 66 -3.19 -32.37 3.85
C THR A 66 -2.02 -32.56 4.81
N GLY A 67 -1.20 -31.52 5.03
CA GLY A 67 0.07 -31.58 5.74
C GLY A 67 0.08 -31.09 7.19
N ARG A 68 -1.06 -30.72 7.79
CA ARG A 68 -1.13 -30.34 9.22
C ARG A 68 -0.80 -31.55 10.10
N ARG A 69 0.49 -31.75 10.43
CA ARG A 69 0.98 -32.75 11.38
C ARG A 69 0.80 -32.23 12.82
N PRO A 70 0.05 -32.92 13.70
CA PRO A 70 0.19 -32.74 15.13
C PRO A 70 1.45 -33.44 15.66
N ALA A 71 1.91 -32.99 16.83
CA ALA A 71 3.16 -33.36 17.48
C ALA A 71 3.42 -34.88 17.61
N GLY A 72 4.69 -35.26 17.45
CA GLY A 72 5.14 -36.65 17.45
C GLY A 72 5.06 -37.30 18.83
N ASN A 73 4.43 -38.49 18.87
CA ASN A 73 4.89 -39.69 19.59
C ASN A 73 3.90 -40.88 19.49
N VAL A 74 3.33 -41.18 18.31
CA VAL A 74 2.59 -42.47 18.07
C VAL A 74 2.71 -42.93 16.60
N ILE A 75 3.89 -42.83 15.98
CA ILE A 75 4.01 -42.89 14.50
C ILE A 75 4.21 -44.32 13.92
N LYS A 76 4.45 -45.37 14.70
CA LYS A 76 4.81 -46.68 14.11
C LYS A 76 3.72 -47.75 14.01
N ARG A 77 2.56 -47.58 14.64
CA ARG A 77 1.50 -48.61 14.62
C ARG A 77 0.30 -48.26 13.73
N ASP A 78 -0.02 -46.97 13.58
CA ASP A 78 -1.23 -46.55 12.84
C ASP A 78 -0.96 -46.20 11.37
N VAL A 79 0.28 -46.24 10.89
CA VAL A 79 0.60 -45.99 9.46
C VAL A 79 -0.04 -47.02 8.54
N ASN A 80 -0.21 -48.28 8.97
CA ASN A 80 -0.94 -49.28 8.19
C ASN A 80 -2.47 -49.15 8.26
N LEU A 81 -3.00 -48.41 9.25
CA LEU A 81 -4.44 -48.08 9.34
C LEU A 81 -4.78 -46.76 8.63
N LEU A 82 -3.82 -45.84 8.53
CA LEU A 82 -3.97 -44.54 7.86
C LEU A 82 -4.02 -44.64 6.32
N PHE A 83 -3.41 -45.66 5.71
CA PHE A 83 -3.58 -45.89 4.26
C PHE A 83 -4.95 -46.46 3.87
N ARG A 84 -5.76 -46.97 4.81
CA ARG A 84 -7.17 -47.30 4.56
C ARG A 84 -8.13 -46.16 4.94
N GLY A 85 -7.74 -45.29 5.86
CA GLY A 85 -8.59 -44.19 6.35
C GLY A 85 -8.68 -42.97 5.42
N VAL A 86 -7.66 -42.68 4.60
CA VAL A 86 -7.65 -41.47 3.76
C VAL A 86 -8.42 -41.64 2.44
N GLU A 87 -8.47 -42.85 1.86
CA GLU A 87 -9.38 -43.14 0.74
C GLU A 87 -10.86 -43.20 1.17
N GLN A 88 -11.14 -43.38 2.46
CA GLN A 88 -12.51 -43.47 3.00
C GLN A 88 -13.01 -42.18 3.69
N ALA A 89 -12.15 -41.19 3.96
CA ALA A 89 -12.54 -39.96 4.69
C ALA A 89 -12.98 -38.79 3.79
N LEU A 90 -12.71 -38.84 2.48
CA LEU A 90 -13.26 -37.89 1.50
C LEU A 90 -14.03 -38.67 0.45
N ASP A 91 -15.36 -38.66 0.57
CA ASP A 91 -16.23 -39.22 -0.44
C ASP A 91 -15.88 -38.61 -1.82
N ARG A 92 -15.81 -39.42 -2.88
CA ARG A 92 -15.48 -38.93 -4.23
C ARG A 92 -16.45 -37.83 -4.68
N ALA A 93 -17.67 -37.87 -4.15
CA ALA A 93 -18.71 -36.85 -4.29
C ALA A 93 -18.36 -35.52 -3.60
N VAL A 94 -17.66 -35.54 -2.46
CA VAL A 94 -17.27 -34.35 -1.70
C VAL A 94 -16.08 -33.65 -2.40
N PHE A 95 -15.08 -34.38 -2.87
CA PHE A 95 -13.98 -33.78 -3.66
C PHE A 95 -14.48 -33.15 -4.98
N SER A 96 -15.39 -33.84 -5.68
CA SER A 96 -15.97 -33.36 -6.94
C SER A 96 -16.96 -32.19 -6.75
N THR A 97 -17.82 -32.24 -5.73
CA THR A 97 -18.81 -31.18 -5.47
C THR A 97 -18.19 -29.93 -4.86
N PHE A 98 -17.18 -30.08 -3.99
CA PHE A 98 -16.70 -28.96 -3.17
C PHE A 98 -15.36 -28.34 -3.63
N PHE A 99 -14.62 -28.97 -4.54
CA PHE A 99 -13.33 -28.45 -5.03
C PHE A 99 -13.21 -28.50 -6.56
N ALA A 100 -13.48 -29.65 -7.17
CA ALA A 100 -13.42 -29.76 -8.63
C ALA A 100 -14.56 -28.96 -9.31
N GLY A 101 -15.74 -28.89 -8.69
CA GLY A 101 -16.91 -28.17 -9.20
C GLY A 101 -16.66 -26.67 -9.43
N PRO A 102 -16.35 -25.85 -8.40
CA PRO A 102 -16.10 -24.42 -8.58
C PRO A 102 -14.91 -24.11 -9.50
N ALA A 103 -13.81 -24.88 -9.40
CA ALA A 103 -12.66 -24.72 -10.29
C ALA A 103 -13.00 -25.08 -11.74
N ALA A 104 -13.80 -26.15 -11.97
CA ALA A 104 -14.29 -26.51 -13.30
C ALA A 104 -15.36 -25.56 -13.83
N VAL A 105 -16.13 -24.89 -12.95
CA VAL A 105 -17.09 -23.85 -13.34
C VAL A 105 -16.36 -22.58 -13.76
N ILE A 106 -15.36 -22.12 -12.99
CA ILE A 106 -14.52 -20.97 -13.37
C ILE A 106 -13.75 -21.28 -14.66
N TRP A 107 -13.13 -22.46 -14.75
CA TRP A 107 -12.40 -22.90 -15.93
C TRP A 107 -13.32 -23.10 -17.15
N GLY A 108 -14.49 -23.72 -16.96
CA GLY A 108 -15.49 -23.91 -18.00
C GLY A 108 -16.04 -22.59 -18.49
N TYR A 109 -16.28 -21.63 -17.59
CA TYR A 109 -16.71 -20.28 -17.93
C TYR A 109 -15.62 -19.51 -18.69
N GLN A 110 -14.36 -19.64 -18.29
CA GLN A 110 -13.23 -19.05 -19.02
C GLN A 110 -13.07 -19.65 -20.41
N LYS A 111 -13.23 -20.97 -20.56
CA LYS A 111 -13.25 -21.60 -21.89
C LYS A 111 -14.43 -21.13 -22.73
N LEU A 112 -15.60 -20.89 -22.13
CA LEU A 112 -16.73 -20.29 -22.84
C LEU A 112 -16.47 -18.84 -23.25
N LEU A 113 -15.77 -18.06 -22.43
CA LEU A 113 -15.35 -16.69 -22.78
C LEU A 113 -14.33 -16.69 -23.92
N GLU A 114 -13.31 -17.56 -23.85
CA GLU A 114 -12.33 -17.74 -24.92
C GLU A 114 -13.01 -18.17 -26.22
N LEU A 115 -13.96 -19.12 -26.15
CA LEU A 115 -14.77 -19.56 -27.30
C LEU A 115 -15.70 -18.46 -27.83
N ALA A 116 -16.08 -17.50 -26.99
CA ALA A 116 -16.82 -16.29 -27.37
C ALA A 116 -15.91 -15.13 -27.82
N GLY A 117 -14.60 -15.36 -27.95
CA GLY A 117 -13.63 -14.37 -28.41
C GLY A 117 -13.22 -13.34 -27.35
N LYS A 118 -13.43 -13.60 -26.06
CA LYS A 118 -12.98 -12.76 -24.94
C LYS A 118 -11.75 -13.37 -24.31
N ASP A 119 -10.60 -12.71 -24.44
CA ASP A 119 -9.35 -13.10 -23.77
C ASP A 119 -9.35 -12.59 -22.32
N PRO A 120 -9.11 -13.43 -21.30
CA PRO A 120 -8.87 -12.96 -19.92
C PRO A 120 -7.74 -11.94 -19.78
N GLN A 121 -6.80 -11.87 -20.74
CA GLN A 121 -5.79 -10.81 -20.79
C GLN A 121 -6.37 -9.44 -21.20
N ASP A 122 -7.50 -9.43 -21.93
CA ASP A 122 -8.23 -8.22 -22.32
C ASP A 122 -9.21 -7.74 -21.24
N ALA A 123 -9.22 -8.38 -20.07
CA ALA A 123 -10.22 -8.10 -19.04
C ALA A 123 -10.09 -6.71 -18.41
N PHE A 124 -8.88 -6.14 -18.47
CA PHE A 124 -8.60 -4.76 -18.08
C PHE A 124 -7.91 -4.03 -19.23
N PRO A 125 -8.66 -3.59 -20.26
CA PRO A 125 -8.08 -2.97 -21.45
C PRO A 125 -7.39 -1.63 -21.16
N GLU A 126 -7.67 -1.01 -20.01
CA GLU A 126 -6.99 0.20 -19.54
C GLU A 126 -6.12 -0.08 -18.30
N GLY A 127 -5.63 -1.32 -18.11
CA GLY A 127 -4.69 -1.67 -17.03
C GLY A 127 -5.34 -2.19 -15.75
N THR A 128 -4.58 -2.97 -14.98
CA THR A 128 -5.05 -3.73 -13.80
C THR A 128 -5.63 -2.85 -12.69
N TRP A 129 -5.31 -1.56 -12.64
CA TRP A 129 -5.93 -0.62 -11.70
C TRP A 129 -7.45 -0.48 -11.90
N GLN A 130 -7.97 -0.81 -13.09
CA GLN A 130 -9.42 -0.92 -13.32
C GLN A 130 -10.13 -1.89 -12.36
N PHE A 131 -9.42 -2.91 -11.85
CA PHE A 131 -9.96 -3.78 -10.80
C PHE A 131 -10.34 -2.98 -9.54
N TYR A 132 -9.43 -2.12 -9.08
CA TYR A 132 -9.64 -1.31 -7.89
C TYR A 132 -10.70 -0.22 -8.12
N VAL A 133 -10.81 0.31 -9.34
CA VAL A 133 -11.79 1.34 -9.71
C VAL A 133 -13.20 0.76 -9.90
N GLY A 134 -13.35 -0.48 -10.39
CA GLY A 134 -14.65 -1.00 -10.86
C GLY A 134 -15.18 -2.29 -10.23
N TYR A 135 -14.35 -3.06 -9.52
CA TYR A 135 -14.71 -4.43 -9.09
C TYR A 135 -14.80 -4.65 -7.58
N ALA A 136 -14.35 -3.71 -6.76
CA ALA A 136 -14.37 -3.86 -5.31
C ALA A 136 -15.13 -2.73 -4.62
N LEU A 137 -15.94 -3.08 -3.62
CA LEU A 137 -16.37 -2.14 -2.60
C LEU A 137 -15.23 -1.86 -1.65
N ARG A 138 -14.77 -0.62 -1.63
CA ARG A 138 -13.84 -0.15 -0.62
C ARG A 138 -14.65 0.30 0.60
N GLU A 139 -14.13 0.10 1.81
CA GLU A 139 -14.69 0.79 2.98
C GLU A 139 -13.81 1.99 3.31
N ASP A 140 -14.20 2.82 4.27
CA ASP A 140 -13.40 3.98 4.68
C ASP A 140 -11.99 3.61 5.23
N THR A 141 -11.77 2.33 5.57
CA THR A 141 -10.44 1.80 5.91
C THR A 141 -9.49 1.72 4.69
N ALA A 142 -10.02 1.71 3.47
CA ALA A 142 -9.30 1.70 2.19
C ALA A 142 -8.88 3.11 1.72
N ARG A 143 -8.53 3.96 2.69
CA ARG A 143 -7.85 5.24 2.44
C ARG A 143 -6.50 5.16 3.11
N HIS A 144 -5.50 5.75 2.48
CA HIS A 144 -4.17 5.96 3.05
C HIS A 144 -4.01 7.44 3.41
N ALA A 145 -3.02 7.77 4.22
CA ALA A 145 -2.78 9.16 4.56
C ALA A 145 -1.29 9.49 4.62
N ASN A 146 -0.99 10.71 4.18
CA ASN A 146 0.34 11.33 4.23
C ASN A 146 0.29 12.59 5.09
N GLU A 147 1.35 12.88 5.84
CA GLU A 147 1.49 14.15 6.57
C GLU A 147 2.71 14.91 6.08
N THR A 148 2.52 16.19 5.78
CA THR A 148 3.59 17.15 5.52
C THR A 148 3.71 18.16 6.65
N ILE A 149 4.95 18.52 6.98
CA ILE A 149 5.31 19.64 7.85
C ILE A 149 5.81 20.86 7.07
N GLY A 150 6.01 20.71 5.76
CA GLY A 150 6.77 21.68 4.94
C GLY A 150 6.12 23.06 4.86
N PHE A 151 4.79 23.14 4.82
CA PHE A 151 4.09 24.43 4.82
C PHE A 151 4.38 25.21 6.10
N ASP A 152 4.17 24.59 7.26
CA ASP A 152 4.28 25.24 8.57
C ASP A 152 5.74 25.51 8.96
N GLU A 153 6.65 24.55 8.74
CA GLU A 153 8.07 24.72 9.01
C GLU A 153 8.69 25.82 8.14
N THR A 154 8.39 25.84 6.83
CA THR A 154 8.97 26.87 5.95
C THR A 154 8.49 28.27 6.32
N LEU A 155 7.21 28.43 6.68
CA LEU A 155 6.69 29.72 7.15
C LEU A 155 7.35 30.12 8.47
N SER A 156 7.55 29.19 9.40
CA SER A 156 8.23 29.44 10.67
C SER A 156 9.69 29.86 10.45
N ASP A 157 10.44 29.13 9.62
CA ASP A 157 11.85 29.39 9.30
C ASP A 157 12.05 30.78 8.68
N HIS A 158 11.07 31.26 7.91
CA HIS A 158 11.11 32.57 7.27
C HIS A 158 10.36 33.66 8.07
N ASN A 159 9.90 33.35 9.29
CA ASN A 159 9.13 34.24 10.16
C ASN A 159 7.92 34.88 9.44
N ILE A 160 7.21 34.07 8.66
CA ILE A 160 6.01 34.46 7.93
C ILE A 160 4.79 34.08 8.77
N ASN A 161 4.08 35.09 9.25
CA ASN A 161 2.81 34.91 9.95
C ASN A 161 1.64 35.18 8.99
N LEU A 162 0.77 34.19 8.83
CA LEU A 162 -0.47 34.34 8.06
C LEU A 162 -1.65 34.54 9.00
N THR A 163 -2.64 35.31 8.55
CA THR A 163 -3.96 35.32 9.21
C THR A 163 -4.65 33.96 8.99
N PRO A 164 -5.63 33.57 9.83
CA PRO A 164 -6.43 32.37 9.57
C PRO A 164 -7.12 32.40 8.19
N ILE A 165 -7.55 33.59 7.74
CA ILE A 165 -8.12 33.78 6.41
C ILE A 165 -7.09 33.42 5.33
N ASP A 166 -5.88 33.94 5.43
CA ASP A 166 -4.83 33.73 4.43
C ASP A 166 -4.32 32.28 4.43
N ARG A 167 -4.20 31.65 5.61
CA ARG A 167 -3.87 30.21 5.71
C ARG A 167 -4.90 29.35 4.99
N MET A 168 -6.19 29.55 5.29
CA MET A 168 -7.26 28.80 4.62
C MET A 168 -7.31 29.12 3.12
N THR A 169 -7.11 30.38 2.74
CA THR A 169 -7.05 30.80 1.33
C THR A 169 -5.92 30.09 0.59
N ALA A 170 -4.72 29.99 1.18
CA ALA A 170 -3.58 29.33 0.56
C ALA A 170 -3.87 27.86 0.22
N TRP A 171 -4.43 27.11 1.16
CA TRP A 171 -4.78 25.70 0.96
C TRP A 171 -5.97 25.50 0.02
N VAL A 172 -7.00 26.34 0.09
CA VAL A 172 -8.13 26.30 -0.85
C VAL A 172 -7.66 26.63 -2.27
N MET A 173 -6.80 27.64 -2.45
CA MET A 173 -6.24 27.97 -3.76
C MET A 173 -5.34 26.87 -4.31
N ALA A 174 -4.53 26.22 -3.47
CA ALA A 174 -3.76 25.04 -3.87
C ALA A 174 -4.69 23.91 -4.33
N ALA A 175 -5.78 23.63 -3.62
CA ALA A 175 -6.77 22.63 -4.02
C ALA A 175 -7.45 22.98 -5.36
N ILE A 176 -7.84 24.24 -5.58
CA ILE A 176 -8.39 24.72 -6.86
C ILE A 176 -7.37 24.49 -7.98
N HIS A 177 -6.14 24.94 -7.79
CA HIS A 177 -5.09 24.84 -8.80
C HIS A 177 -4.78 23.39 -9.17
N ILE A 178 -4.77 22.50 -8.17
CA ILE A 178 -4.52 21.08 -8.36
C ILE A 178 -5.68 20.44 -9.11
N LEU A 179 -6.93 20.70 -8.72
CA LEU A 179 -8.09 20.19 -9.43
C LEU A 179 -8.09 20.59 -10.92
N HIS A 180 -7.70 21.84 -11.21
CA HIS A 180 -7.63 22.36 -12.57
C HIS A 180 -6.45 21.85 -13.40
N SER A 181 -5.29 21.61 -12.79
CA SER A 181 -4.06 21.18 -13.46
C SER A 181 -3.79 19.67 -13.40
N TYR A 182 -4.67 18.92 -12.71
CA TYR A 182 -4.50 17.49 -12.51
C TYR A 182 -4.37 16.69 -13.82
N PRO A 183 -5.15 16.96 -14.88
CA PRO A 183 -4.97 16.28 -16.16
C PRO A 183 -3.56 16.46 -16.74
N GLU A 184 -2.98 17.65 -16.64
CA GLU A 184 -1.62 17.94 -17.08
C GLU A 184 -0.57 17.27 -16.19
N LEU A 185 -0.83 17.14 -14.89
CA LEU A 185 0.03 16.38 -13.97
C LEU A 185 0.03 14.89 -14.31
N LEU A 186 -1.14 14.32 -14.62
CA LEU A 186 -1.27 12.94 -15.11
C LEU A 186 -0.57 12.76 -16.46
N GLU A 187 -0.68 13.73 -17.39
CA GLU A 187 0.08 13.70 -18.65
C GLU A 187 1.59 13.67 -18.39
N ASN A 188 2.07 14.49 -17.45
CA ASN A 188 3.48 14.52 -17.10
C ASN A 188 3.96 13.17 -16.56
N GLU A 189 3.26 12.63 -15.58
CA GLU A 189 3.60 11.33 -15.01
C GLU A 189 3.57 10.21 -16.06
N TRP A 190 2.52 10.17 -16.89
CA TRP A 190 2.39 9.20 -17.97
C TRP A 190 3.53 9.34 -18.98
N ARG A 191 3.83 10.57 -19.41
CA ARG A 191 4.89 10.84 -20.38
C ARG A 191 6.24 10.41 -19.85
N GLU A 192 6.57 10.77 -18.60
CA GLU A 192 7.84 10.42 -17.96
C GLU A 192 8.04 8.90 -17.96
N ARG A 193 7.05 8.14 -17.49
CA ARG A 193 7.11 6.68 -17.39
C ARG A 193 7.15 6.01 -18.76
N VAL A 194 6.19 6.30 -19.63
CA VAL A 194 6.06 5.64 -20.95
C VAL A 194 7.22 5.97 -21.87
N SER A 195 7.66 7.22 -21.90
CA SER A 195 8.79 7.66 -22.73
C SER A 195 10.06 6.87 -22.38
N LEU A 196 10.37 6.76 -21.09
CA LEU A 196 11.55 6.05 -20.58
C LEU A 196 11.43 4.53 -20.72
N ALA A 197 10.26 3.95 -20.45
CA ALA A 197 10.02 2.52 -20.63
C ALA A 197 10.19 2.08 -22.08
N LEU A 198 9.59 2.81 -23.04
CA LEU A 198 9.74 2.53 -24.47
C LEU A 198 11.20 2.61 -24.92
N LEU A 199 11.94 3.62 -24.44
CA LEU A 199 13.35 3.77 -24.76
C LEU A 199 14.18 2.59 -24.22
N ARG A 200 13.96 2.21 -22.96
CA ARG A 200 14.61 1.05 -22.33
C ARG A 200 14.33 -0.23 -23.13
N ASP A 201 13.08 -0.46 -23.51
CA ASP A 201 12.68 -1.69 -24.20
C ASP A 201 13.27 -1.76 -25.62
N LEU A 202 13.35 -0.64 -26.33
CA LEU A 202 14.01 -0.55 -27.65
C LEU A 202 15.53 -0.78 -27.58
N THR A 203 16.15 -0.45 -26.45
CA THR A 203 17.61 -0.47 -26.27
C THR A 203 18.12 -1.71 -25.54
N LYS A 204 17.21 -2.52 -24.97
CA LYS A 204 17.53 -3.75 -24.21
C LYS A 204 18.39 -4.75 -24.97
N VAL A 205 18.25 -4.81 -26.29
CA VAL A 205 18.86 -5.84 -27.15
C VAL A 205 20.26 -5.47 -27.65
N ASN A 206 20.64 -4.18 -27.57
CA ASN A 206 21.93 -3.71 -28.08
C ASN A 206 22.89 -3.36 -26.92
N PRO A 207 24.06 -4.04 -26.79
CA PRO A 207 25.05 -3.73 -25.77
C PRO A 207 25.55 -2.28 -25.78
N GLU A 208 25.60 -1.64 -26.96
CA GLU A 208 26.04 -0.25 -27.12
C GLU A 208 25.07 0.77 -26.52
N THR A 209 23.83 0.35 -26.24
CA THR A 209 22.76 1.21 -25.73
C THR A 209 22.44 0.97 -24.25
N ARG A 210 23.33 0.26 -23.53
CA ARG A 210 23.17 -0.06 -22.10
C ARG A 210 23.07 1.19 -21.21
N GLN A 211 23.64 2.31 -21.63
CA GLN A 211 23.56 3.60 -20.91
C GLN A 211 22.12 4.10 -20.70
N PHE A 212 21.16 3.64 -21.51
CA PHE A 212 19.76 4.07 -21.40
C PHE A 212 18.93 3.22 -20.42
N ALA A 213 19.49 2.14 -19.85
CA ALA A 213 18.74 1.22 -19.00
C ALA A 213 18.27 1.85 -17.68
N ASP A 214 19.06 2.77 -17.12
CA ASP A 214 18.85 3.34 -15.79
C ASP A 214 18.26 4.76 -15.80
N LEU A 215 17.80 5.25 -16.96
CA LEU A 215 17.35 6.64 -17.10
C LEU A 215 16.15 6.99 -16.21
N TYR A 216 15.27 6.02 -15.92
CA TYR A 216 14.17 6.25 -14.98
C TYR A 216 14.65 6.57 -13.57
N SER A 217 15.57 5.76 -13.05
CA SER A 217 16.19 5.99 -11.73
C SER A 217 16.99 7.30 -11.69
N GLN A 218 17.58 7.72 -12.81
CA GLN A 218 18.26 9.01 -12.91
C GLN A 218 17.26 10.17 -12.88
N TRP A 219 16.18 10.09 -13.68
CA TRP A 219 15.12 11.10 -13.69
C TRP A 219 14.46 11.24 -12.32
N GLU A 220 14.14 10.12 -11.68
CA GLU A 220 13.50 10.09 -10.37
C GLU A 220 14.24 10.93 -9.31
N ARG A 221 15.58 10.88 -9.30
CA ARG A 221 16.42 11.63 -8.34
C ARG A 221 16.40 13.15 -8.54
N GLN A 222 16.10 13.62 -9.73
CA GLN A 222 16.11 15.05 -10.07
C GLN A 222 14.74 15.60 -10.45
N ARG A 223 13.70 14.74 -10.42
CA ARG A 223 12.33 15.08 -10.75
C ARG A 223 11.84 16.21 -9.83
N PRO A 224 11.41 17.35 -10.37
CA PRO A 224 10.95 18.46 -9.54
C PRO A 224 9.54 18.19 -8.99
N TYR A 225 9.36 18.39 -7.68
CA TYR A 225 8.05 18.37 -7.00
C TYR A 225 7.46 19.78 -6.81
N GLY A 226 8.27 20.81 -7.02
CA GLY A 226 7.86 22.21 -7.06
C GLY A 226 8.57 22.98 -8.17
N ARG A 227 8.30 24.28 -8.27
CA ARG A 227 8.96 25.19 -9.23
C ARG A 227 10.32 25.61 -8.68
N GLY A 228 11.36 25.45 -9.48
CA GLY A 228 12.72 25.89 -9.14
C GLY A 228 12.97 27.38 -9.43
N PRO A 229 14.19 27.87 -9.14
CA PRO A 229 14.55 29.28 -9.35
C PRO A 229 14.59 29.70 -10.82
N ASP A 230 14.67 28.75 -11.74
CA ASP A 230 14.69 28.96 -13.19
C ASP A 230 13.29 28.94 -13.84
N VAL A 231 12.23 29.01 -13.03
CA VAL A 231 10.85 29.06 -13.53
C VAL A 231 10.60 30.31 -14.36
N GLN A 232 9.93 30.15 -15.50
CA GLN A 232 9.59 31.27 -16.38
C GLN A 232 8.36 32.02 -15.86
N SER A 233 8.22 33.29 -16.24
CA SER A 233 7.03 34.08 -15.89
C SER A 233 5.76 33.40 -16.40
N GLN A 234 4.75 33.28 -15.54
CA GLN A 234 3.47 32.59 -15.80
C GLN A 234 3.57 31.08 -16.08
N GLU A 235 4.74 30.45 -15.90
CA GLU A 235 4.90 29.02 -16.05
C GLU A 235 4.20 28.28 -14.89
N THR A 236 3.25 27.40 -15.23
CA THR A 236 2.60 26.52 -14.26
C THR A 236 3.58 25.42 -13.81
N TYR A 237 3.37 24.83 -12.64
CA TYR A 237 4.19 23.70 -12.20
C TYR A 237 4.17 22.53 -13.20
N ALA A 238 3.00 22.22 -13.80
CA ALA A 238 2.90 21.17 -14.79
C ALA A 238 3.74 21.49 -16.04
N SER A 239 3.71 22.73 -16.54
CA SER A 239 4.55 23.17 -17.66
C SER A 239 6.04 23.13 -17.31
N TYR A 240 6.41 23.57 -16.11
CA TYR A 240 7.79 23.54 -15.60
C TYR A 240 8.35 22.12 -15.56
N ARG A 241 7.61 21.18 -14.93
CA ARG A 241 8.02 19.78 -14.85
C ARG A 241 8.16 19.13 -16.23
N LYS A 242 7.27 19.47 -17.16
CA LYS A 242 7.36 19.03 -18.57
C LYS A 242 8.65 19.51 -19.23
N ARG A 243 8.95 20.81 -19.13
CA ARG A 243 10.19 21.37 -19.67
C ARG A 243 11.42 20.71 -19.06
N LYS A 244 11.45 20.50 -17.74
CA LYS A 244 12.56 19.81 -17.07
C LYS A 244 12.78 18.38 -17.55
N PHE A 245 11.69 17.66 -17.79
CA PHE A 245 11.79 16.33 -18.38
C PHE A 245 12.31 16.39 -19.83
N ASP A 246 11.82 17.34 -20.63
CA ASP A 246 12.27 17.51 -22.02
C ASP A 246 13.77 17.87 -22.10
N GLU A 247 14.26 18.73 -21.20
CA GLU A 247 15.68 19.05 -21.02
C GLU A 247 16.51 17.79 -20.70
N PHE A 248 16.06 17.02 -19.69
CA PHE A 248 16.70 15.75 -19.31
C PHE A 248 16.75 14.76 -20.47
N MET A 249 15.66 14.61 -21.22
CA MET A 249 15.58 13.68 -22.34
C MET A 249 16.45 14.13 -23.52
N ALA A 250 16.51 15.43 -23.81
CA ALA A 250 17.35 15.97 -24.88
C ALA A 250 18.84 15.70 -24.61
N GLU A 251 19.27 15.84 -23.36
CA GLU A 251 20.63 15.50 -22.94
C GLU A 251 20.86 13.99 -22.97
N SER A 252 19.99 13.22 -22.31
CA SER A 252 20.14 11.78 -22.13
C SER A 252 20.03 10.97 -23.42
N THR A 253 19.41 11.52 -24.47
CA THR A 253 19.22 10.83 -25.76
C THR A 253 20.03 11.46 -26.90
N ARG A 254 21.03 12.31 -26.60
CA ARG A 254 21.88 12.97 -27.59
C ARG A 254 22.52 11.98 -28.57
N ASP A 255 23.10 10.92 -28.03
CA ASP A 255 23.82 9.88 -28.78
C ASP A 255 22.92 8.75 -29.29
N LEU A 256 21.60 8.89 -29.16
CA LEU A 256 20.65 7.88 -29.66
C LEU A 256 20.69 7.86 -31.21
N PRO A 257 20.95 6.70 -31.84
CA PRO A 257 20.93 6.57 -33.29
C PRO A 257 19.60 7.06 -33.90
N LYS A 258 19.68 7.73 -35.05
CA LYS A 258 18.52 8.36 -35.71
C LYS A 258 17.36 7.39 -35.90
N GLU A 259 17.65 6.17 -36.34
CA GLU A 259 16.65 5.12 -36.56
C GLU A 259 15.90 4.73 -35.27
N LEU A 260 16.62 4.59 -34.15
CA LEU A 260 16.02 4.31 -32.84
C LEU A 260 15.19 5.50 -32.35
N ARG A 261 15.68 6.72 -32.55
CA ARG A 261 14.96 7.95 -32.21
C ARG A 261 13.63 8.07 -32.98
N GLU A 262 13.62 7.77 -34.27
CA GLU A 262 12.40 7.79 -35.10
C GLU A 262 11.41 6.70 -34.68
N ARG A 263 11.89 5.48 -34.39
CA ARG A 263 11.05 4.38 -33.89
C ARG A 263 10.44 4.70 -32.54
N TRP A 264 11.24 5.22 -31.63
CA TRP A 264 10.81 5.65 -30.30
C TRP A 264 9.73 6.73 -30.38
N GLY A 265 9.95 7.78 -31.18
CA GLY A 265 8.95 8.84 -31.39
C GLY A 265 7.62 8.32 -31.96
N LYS A 266 7.66 7.39 -32.93
CA LYS A 266 6.45 6.76 -33.49
C LYS A 266 5.69 5.92 -32.45
N GLN A 267 6.40 5.12 -31.64
CA GLN A 267 5.77 4.33 -30.58
C GLN A 267 5.16 5.21 -29.49
N PHE A 268 5.87 6.26 -29.09
CA PHE A 268 5.38 7.22 -28.10
C PHE A 268 4.13 7.95 -28.58
N GLN A 269 4.10 8.44 -29.83
CA GLN A 269 2.94 9.13 -30.38
C GLN A 269 1.71 8.20 -30.46
N ARG A 270 1.89 6.95 -30.89
CA ARG A 270 0.82 5.95 -30.89
C ARG A 270 0.29 5.67 -29.49
N ALA A 271 1.17 5.53 -28.50
CA ALA A 271 0.77 5.33 -27.11
C ALA A 271 0.02 6.55 -26.56
N ARG A 272 0.43 7.77 -26.94
CA ARG A 272 -0.21 9.02 -26.49
C ARG A 272 -1.64 9.16 -27.00
N GLU A 273 -1.93 8.73 -28.22
CA GLU A 273 -3.28 8.84 -28.80
C GLU A 273 -4.29 7.88 -28.16
N ILE A 274 -3.82 6.73 -27.65
CA ILE A 274 -4.69 5.65 -27.17
C ILE A 274 -4.68 5.58 -25.63
N ALA A 275 -3.50 5.47 -25.01
CA ALA A 275 -3.37 5.15 -23.59
C ALA A 275 -3.51 6.35 -22.67
N LEU A 276 -3.03 7.54 -23.06
CA LEU A 276 -3.07 8.73 -22.22
C LEU A 276 -4.51 9.17 -21.86
N PRO A 277 -5.48 9.25 -22.80
CA PRO A 277 -6.85 9.62 -22.45
C PRO A 277 -7.51 8.63 -21.50
N ALA A 278 -7.22 7.32 -21.64
CA ALA A 278 -7.71 6.29 -20.74
C ALA A 278 -7.13 6.46 -19.33
N TYR A 279 -5.82 6.66 -19.24
CA TYR A 279 -5.12 6.94 -17.99
C TYR A 279 -5.68 8.17 -17.26
N GLN A 280 -5.90 9.28 -17.98
CA GLN A 280 -6.46 10.50 -17.42
C GLN A 280 -7.90 10.31 -16.91
N ARG A 281 -8.73 9.53 -17.61
CA ARG A 281 -10.08 9.20 -17.12
C ARG A 281 -10.03 8.36 -15.86
N GLN A 282 -9.20 7.31 -15.87
CA GLN A 282 -9.07 6.34 -14.79
C GLN A 282 -8.60 7.00 -13.48
N MET A 283 -7.66 7.95 -13.56
CA MET A 283 -7.06 8.58 -12.39
C MET A 283 -7.69 9.95 -12.05
N SER A 284 -8.73 10.39 -12.76
CA SER A 284 -9.29 11.75 -12.62
C SER A 284 -9.76 12.05 -11.19
N LEU A 285 -9.32 13.17 -10.61
CA LEU A 285 -9.91 13.68 -9.35
C LEU A 285 -11.24 14.39 -9.53
N ALA A 286 -11.60 14.80 -10.74
CA ALA A 286 -12.85 15.51 -11.02
C ALA A 286 -14.04 14.54 -11.08
N ALA A 287 -14.23 13.75 -10.03
CA ALA A 287 -15.27 12.75 -9.90
C ALA A 287 -15.62 12.50 -8.43
N TYR A 288 -16.79 11.92 -8.20
CA TYR A 288 -17.16 11.33 -6.91
C TYR A 288 -17.45 9.84 -7.11
N LEU A 289 -17.47 9.09 -6.01
CA LEU A 289 -17.80 7.67 -6.02
C LEU A 289 -19.22 7.46 -5.56
N GLU A 290 -20.00 6.83 -6.42
CA GLU A 290 -21.36 6.38 -6.11
C GLU A 290 -21.30 4.91 -5.67
N PRO A 291 -21.59 4.60 -4.39
CA PRO A 291 -21.59 3.23 -3.94
C PRO A 291 -22.79 2.47 -4.48
N THR A 292 -22.57 1.22 -4.86
CA THR A 292 -23.61 0.22 -5.13
C THR A 292 -23.53 -0.88 -4.07
N PRO A 293 -24.43 -1.88 -4.06
CA PRO A 293 -24.32 -2.98 -3.12
C PRO A 293 -23.06 -3.86 -3.30
N TYR A 294 -22.30 -3.72 -4.39
CA TYR A 294 -21.17 -4.60 -4.72
C TYR A 294 -19.91 -3.92 -5.25
N ASN A 295 -20.01 -2.70 -5.79
CA ASN A 295 -18.87 -1.91 -6.27
C ASN A 295 -19.12 -0.41 -6.05
N GLU A 296 -18.17 0.42 -6.48
CA GLU A 296 -18.38 1.86 -6.59
C GLU A 296 -18.24 2.29 -8.05
N ASN A 297 -19.10 3.22 -8.47
CA ASN A 297 -19.00 3.84 -9.79
C ASN A 297 -18.32 5.20 -9.64
N MET A 298 -17.27 5.45 -10.41
CA MET A 298 -16.68 6.78 -10.51
C MET A 298 -17.51 7.64 -11.46
N VAL A 299 -18.16 8.66 -10.92
CA VAL A 299 -19.03 9.58 -11.66
C VAL A 299 -18.30 10.90 -11.89
N ALA A 300 -18.03 11.22 -13.16
CA ALA A 300 -17.32 12.44 -13.53
C ALA A 300 -18.16 13.70 -13.25
N LEU A 301 -17.52 14.72 -12.70
CA LEU A 301 -18.12 16.01 -12.40
C LEU A 301 -17.91 17.00 -13.56
N PRO A 302 -18.97 17.66 -14.06
CA PRO A 302 -18.81 18.71 -15.07
C PRO A 302 -18.04 19.88 -14.47
N ARG A 303 -17.13 20.47 -15.25
CA ARG A 303 -16.18 21.48 -14.79
C ARG A 303 -16.81 22.70 -14.13
N GLN A 304 -17.98 23.13 -14.63
CA GLN A 304 -18.74 24.25 -14.08
C GLN A 304 -19.30 23.98 -12.68
N SER A 305 -19.43 22.70 -12.30
CA SER A 305 -19.94 22.29 -10.98
C SER A 305 -18.84 22.11 -9.94
N TRP A 306 -17.57 22.26 -10.30
CA TRP A 306 -16.47 22.01 -9.37
C TRP A 306 -16.47 22.99 -8.21
N HIS A 307 -16.44 22.44 -6.99
CA HIS A 307 -16.24 23.20 -5.76
C HIS A 307 -15.08 22.62 -4.97
N ILE A 308 -14.53 23.42 -4.06
CA ILE A 308 -13.73 22.93 -2.94
C ILE A 308 -14.64 22.93 -1.71
N GLY A 309 -14.68 21.80 -1.03
CA GLY A 309 -15.40 21.68 0.22
C GLY A 309 -14.55 22.24 1.37
N LEU A 310 -15.16 23.01 2.26
CA LEU A 310 -14.53 23.53 3.48
C LEU A 310 -15.36 23.11 4.69
N ILE A 311 -14.71 22.52 5.69
CA ILE A 311 -15.33 22.18 6.97
C ILE A 311 -14.79 23.13 8.03
N LEU A 312 -15.69 23.86 8.66
CA LEU A 312 -15.36 24.83 9.70
C LEU A 312 -16.49 24.90 10.73
N ARG A 313 -16.13 24.74 11.99
CA ARG A 313 -16.96 24.66 13.20
C ARG A 313 -18.09 23.63 13.07
N GLY A 314 -17.81 22.48 12.46
CA GLY A 314 -18.79 21.42 12.22
C GLY A 314 -19.80 21.73 11.11
N HIS A 315 -19.57 22.78 10.31
CA HIS A 315 -20.38 23.12 9.14
C HIS A 315 -19.63 22.85 7.84
N TYR A 316 -20.38 22.54 6.78
CA TYR A 316 -19.87 22.31 5.43
C TYR A 316 -20.15 23.52 4.55
N TYR A 317 -19.13 23.95 3.81
CA TYR A 317 -19.19 25.07 2.88
C TYR A 317 -18.67 24.64 1.51
N LEU A 318 -19.27 25.17 0.45
CA LEU A 318 -18.88 24.91 -0.92
C LEU A 318 -18.36 26.21 -1.56
N ILE A 319 -17.07 26.23 -1.88
CA ILE A 319 -16.38 27.34 -2.52
C ILE A 319 -16.24 27.00 -4.01
N PRO A 320 -16.77 27.81 -4.95
CA PRO A 320 -16.62 27.55 -6.38
C PRO A 320 -15.14 27.46 -6.78
N ALA A 321 -14.77 26.37 -7.46
CA ALA A 321 -13.41 26.21 -7.99
C ALA A 321 -13.22 26.99 -9.29
N CYS A 322 -14.30 27.28 -10.02
CA CYS A 322 -14.29 28.10 -11.22
C CYS A 322 -14.67 29.56 -10.93
N ALA A 323 -14.10 30.48 -11.70
CA ALA A 323 -14.56 31.87 -11.73
C ALA A 323 -16.02 31.94 -12.24
N PRO A 324 -16.82 32.95 -11.82
CA PRO A 324 -18.21 33.10 -12.23
C PRO A 324 -18.38 33.06 -13.76
N ASN A 325 -19.31 32.24 -14.25
CA ASN A 325 -19.59 32.04 -15.68
C ASN A 325 -18.35 31.62 -16.51
N SER A 326 -17.39 30.92 -15.89
CA SER A 326 -16.15 30.50 -16.53
C SER A 326 -15.80 29.04 -16.22
N THR A 327 -14.81 28.50 -16.92
CA THR A 327 -14.14 27.22 -16.62
C THR A 327 -12.70 27.42 -16.14
N ARG A 328 -12.27 28.68 -15.99
CA ARG A 328 -10.97 29.06 -15.43
C ARG A 328 -11.01 28.96 -13.91
N PRO A 329 -9.85 28.70 -13.25
CA PRO A 329 -9.74 28.75 -11.80
C PRO A 329 -10.34 30.03 -11.21
N ASN A 330 -10.96 29.92 -10.04
CA ASN A 330 -11.46 31.08 -9.31
C ASN A 330 -10.30 31.99 -8.88
N ASP A 331 -10.57 33.30 -8.80
CA ASP A 331 -9.57 34.29 -8.44
C ASP A 331 -9.28 34.26 -6.93
N VAL A 332 -8.00 34.40 -6.57
CA VAL A 332 -7.57 34.43 -5.17
C VAL A 332 -8.27 35.51 -4.36
N SER A 333 -8.54 36.69 -4.94
CA SER A 333 -9.23 37.78 -4.26
C SER A 333 -10.68 37.41 -3.95
N ASN A 334 -11.34 36.72 -4.88
CA ASN A 334 -12.71 36.23 -4.68
C ASN A 334 -12.74 35.17 -3.57
N VAL A 335 -11.88 34.15 -3.65
CA VAL A 335 -11.81 33.09 -2.64
C VAL A 335 -11.48 33.66 -1.26
N ARG A 336 -10.48 34.55 -1.17
CA ARG A 336 -10.07 35.23 0.07
C ARG A 336 -11.21 36.03 0.68
N SER A 337 -11.96 36.78 -0.14
CA SER A 337 -13.10 37.58 0.33
C SER A 337 -14.27 36.72 0.78
N GLN A 338 -14.50 35.56 0.14
CA GLN A 338 -15.51 34.58 0.54
C GLN A 338 -15.16 33.91 1.87
N ILE A 339 -13.90 33.53 2.08
CA ILE A 339 -13.42 32.98 3.36
C ILE A 339 -13.51 34.04 4.46
N ALA A 340 -13.17 35.30 4.16
CA ALA A 340 -13.34 36.41 5.10
C ALA A 340 -14.83 36.63 5.46
N ALA A 341 -15.73 36.58 4.46
CA ALA A 341 -17.17 36.69 4.68
C ALA A 341 -17.71 35.52 5.52
N LEU A 342 -17.22 34.29 5.29
CA LEU A 342 -17.54 33.12 6.09
C LEU A 342 -17.15 33.29 7.56
N LEU A 343 -15.93 33.76 7.83
CA LEU A 343 -15.46 33.95 9.21
C LEU A 343 -16.19 35.09 9.93
N ALA A 344 -16.60 36.14 9.20
CA ALA A 344 -17.39 37.24 9.74
C ALA A 344 -18.84 36.83 10.02
N SER A 345 -19.43 36.02 9.13
CA SER A 345 -20.84 35.61 9.17
C SER A 345 -20.95 34.10 8.90
N PRO A 346 -20.71 33.25 9.92
CA PRO A 346 -20.79 31.79 9.78
C PRO A 346 -22.23 31.31 9.51
N ALA A 347 -22.38 30.01 9.26
CA ALA A 347 -23.71 29.41 9.13
C ALA A 347 -24.54 29.60 10.41
N ASN A 348 -25.85 29.78 10.26
CA ASN A 348 -26.80 30.08 11.33
C ASN A 348 -27.66 28.88 11.75
N HIS A 349 -27.46 27.71 11.15
CA HIS A 349 -28.07 26.45 11.57
C HIS A 349 -27.15 25.70 12.54
N ALA A 350 -27.62 24.59 13.12
CA ALA A 350 -26.79 23.75 13.97
C ALA A 350 -25.74 22.97 13.15
N PRO A 351 -24.54 22.69 13.71
CA PRO A 351 -23.58 21.80 13.09
C PRO A 351 -24.10 20.35 13.13
N THR A 352 -23.80 19.60 12.08
CA THR A 352 -24.25 18.21 11.94
C THR A 352 -23.07 17.33 11.60
N SER A 353 -22.86 16.26 12.37
CA SER A 353 -21.79 15.31 12.10
C SER A 353 -22.18 14.35 10.98
N LEU A 354 -21.31 14.20 9.98
CA LEU A 354 -21.46 13.23 8.89
C LEU A 354 -20.52 12.02 9.03
N ILE A 355 -19.70 11.97 10.09
CA ILE A 355 -18.90 10.78 10.44
C ILE A 355 -19.72 9.48 10.44
N PRO A 356 -20.97 9.41 10.95
CA PRO A 356 -21.75 8.18 10.91
C PRO A 356 -22.02 7.66 9.50
N LEU A 357 -22.14 8.54 8.51
CA LEU A 357 -22.30 8.17 7.09
C LEU A 357 -20.97 7.68 6.51
N ALA A 358 -19.88 8.40 6.74
CA ALA A 358 -18.55 8.03 6.27
C ALA A 358 -18.04 6.70 6.85
N THR A 359 -18.52 6.31 8.03
CA THR A 359 -18.13 5.07 8.75
C THR A 359 -19.15 3.93 8.61
N THR A 360 -20.23 4.13 7.87
CA THR A 360 -21.17 3.06 7.50
C THR A 360 -20.55 2.20 6.39
N LYS A 361 -20.75 0.88 6.46
CA LYS A 361 -20.41 -0.02 5.35
C LYS A 361 -20.97 0.48 4.03
N ARG A 362 -20.11 0.67 3.02
CA ARG A 362 -20.47 1.28 1.72
C ARG A 362 -21.60 0.53 1.00
N ALA A 363 -21.63 -0.80 1.11
CA ALA A 363 -22.71 -1.63 0.56
C ALA A 363 -24.10 -1.27 1.10
N SER A 364 -24.18 -0.74 2.33
CA SER A 364 -25.44 -0.37 2.99
C SER A 364 -25.84 1.08 2.72
N LEU A 365 -24.91 1.93 2.27
CA LEU A 365 -25.13 3.37 2.12
C LEU A 365 -26.29 3.70 1.15
N PRO A 366 -26.45 3.04 -0.01
CA PRO A 366 -27.57 3.34 -0.91
C PRO A 366 -28.94 3.10 -0.26
N SER A 367 -29.07 2.02 0.51
CA SER A 367 -30.32 1.72 1.22
C SER A 367 -30.59 2.74 2.33
N ILE A 368 -29.55 3.22 3.02
CA ILE A 368 -29.66 4.20 4.08
C ILE A 368 -30.04 5.57 3.53
N LEU A 369 -29.36 6.02 2.48
CA LEU A 369 -29.67 7.29 1.81
C LEU A 369 -31.11 7.30 1.28
N GLY A 370 -31.61 6.17 0.77
CA GLY A 370 -33.01 6.02 0.34
C GLY A 370 -34.05 6.09 1.46
N LYS A 371 -33.64 6.01 2.74
CA LYS A 371 -34.51 6.16 3.91
C LYS A 371 -34.49 7.57 4.51
N LEU A 372 -33.56 8.42 4.08
CA LEU A 372 -33.49 9.81 4.54
C LEU A 372 -34.58 10.65 3.86
N ARG A 373 -34.99 11.74 4.51
CA ARG A 373 -35.97 12.67 3.93
C ARG A 373 -35.43 13.28 2.63
N PRO A 374 -36.30 13.59 1.64
CA PRO A 374 -35.86 14.17 0.37
C PRO A 374 -35.02 15.44 0.53
N GLU A 375 -35.36 16.29 1.50
CA GLU A 375 -34.62 17.52 1.79
C GLU A 375 -33.19 17.20 2.27
N THR A 376 -33.05 16.28 3.23
CA THR A 376 -31.74 15.81 3.72
C THR A 376 -30.91 15.24 2.56
N SER A 377 -31.50 14.35 1.77
CA SER A 377 -30.83 13.71 0.64
C SER A 377 -30.37 14.73 -0.41
N GLN A 378 -31.17 15.75 -0.71
CA GLN A 378 -30.78 16.82 -1.62
C GLN A 378 -29.59 17.63 -1.08
N GLN A 379 -29.56 17.93 0.22
CA GLN A 379 -28.45 18.66 0.84
C GLN A 379 -27.16 17.82 0.89
N LEU A 380 -27.26 16.51 1.11
CA LEU A 380 -26.13 15.59 1.03
C LEU A 380 -25.60 15.46 -0.41
N GLU A 381 -26.49 15.38 -1.40
CA GLU A 381 -26.12 15.31 -2.82
C GLU A 381 -25.33 16.55 -3.25
N ALA A 382 -25.68 17.73 -2.73
CA ALA A 382 -24.95 18.96 -3.02
C ALA A 382 -23.46 18.87 -2.63
N LEU A 383 -23.08 18.04 -1.66
CA LEU A 383 -21.69 17.85 -1.23
C LEU A 383 -20.82 17.13 -2.27
N ARG A 384 -21.43 16.36 -3.18
CA ARG A 384 -20.69 15.56 -4.19
C ARG A 384 -20.01 16.39 -5.26
N CYS A 385 -20.32 17.68 -5.36
CA CYS A 385 -19.65 18.60 -6.27
C CYS A 385 -18.22 18.98 -5.82
N ALA A 386 -17.82 18.57 -4.61
CA ALA A 386 -16.50 18.82 -4.03
C ALA A 386 -15.63 17.56 -4.03
N PRO A 387 -14.73 17.37 -5.01
CA PRO A 387 -13.78 16.25 -5.04
C PRO A 387 -12.63 16.38 -4.04
N ILE A 388 -12.36 17.60 -3.56
CA ILE A 388 -11.34 17.91 -2.55
C ILE A 388 -12.01 18.67 -1.40
N TRP A 389 -11.79 18.18 -0.19
CA TRP A 389 -12.26 18.81 1.05
C TRP A 389 -11.09 19.34 1.87
N PHE A 390 -11.27 20.47 2.52
CA PHE A 390 -10.36 21.01 3.52
C PHE A 390 -11.08 21.09 4.86
N ASN A 391 -10.60 20.37 5.86
CA ASN A 391 -11.09 20.40 7.22
C ASN A 391 -10.22 21.33 8.07
N ALA A 392 -10.78 22.50 8.39
CA ALA A 392 -10.14 23.56 9.18
C ALA A 392 -10.49 23.48 10.68
N ASP A 393 -11.35 22.56 11.11
CA ASP A 393 -11.59 22.31 12.55
C ASP A 393 -10.40 21.69 13.25
N GLY A 394 -9.54 21.07 12.45
CA GLY A 394 -8.24 20.57 12.81
C GLY A 394 -8.19 19.53 13.92
N ARG A 395 -7.03 18.88 14.02
CA ARG A 395 -6.79 17.79 14.98
C ARG A 395 -5.38 17.92 15.54
N PRO A 396 -5.14 17.63 16.82
CA PRO A 396 -3.79 17.71 17.35
C PRO A 396 -2.81 16.78 16.63
N ARG A 397 -1.68 17.33 16.19
CA ARG A 397 -0.63 16.59 15.46
C ARG A 397 -0.10 15.35 16.19
N HIS A 398 -0.05 15.40 17.52
CA HIS A 398 0.50 14.33 18.37
C HIS A 398 -0.32 13.04 18.37
N LEU A 399 -1.55 13.07 17.82
CA LEU A 399 -2.36 11.87 17.65
C LEU A 399 -1.79 11.02 16.50
N PRO A 400 -1.87 9.68 16.56
CA PRO A 400 -1.58 8.80 15.41
C PRO A 400 -2.38 9.21 14.17
N LEU A 401 -1.85 9.03 12.96
CA LEU A 401 -2.51 9.47 11.72
C LEU A 401 -3.87 8.81 11.52
N ALA A 402 -4.01 7.55 11.93
CA ALA A 402 -5.30 6.86 11.89
C ALA A 402 -6.33 7.52 12.83
N GLU A 403 -5.91 8.16 13.92
CA GLU A 403 -6.81 8.94 14.77
C GLU A 403 -7.09 10.32 14.15
N VAL A 404 -6.07 11.01 13.62
CA VAL A 404 -6.23 12.33 12.98
C VAL A 404 -7.29 12.27 11.87
N ARG A 405 -7.25 11.24 11.02
CA ARG A 405 -8.19 11.08 9.89
C ARG A 405 -9.61 10.71 10.28
N LEU A 406 -9.88 10.24 11.50
CA LEU A 406 -11.24 9.91 11.97
C LEU A 406 -12.02 11.18 12.33
N THR A 407 -12.09 12.11 11.39
CA THR A 407 -12.70 13.43 11.51
C THR A 407 -13.74 13.65 10.41
N GLU A 408 -14.39 14.81 10.42
CA GLU A 408 -15.34 15.20 9.39
C GLU A 408 -14.70 15.25 8.01
N ARG A 409 -15.36 14.63 7.03
CA ARG A 409 -14.92 14.54 5.63
C ARG A 409 -16.09 14.38 4.66
N ALA A 410 -17.21 15.04 4.98
CA ALA A 410 -18.46 14.89 4.24
C ALA A 410 -18.90 13.40 4.15
N LEU A 411 -19.32 12.94 2.97
CA LEU A 411 -19.83 11.58 2.75
C LEU A 411 -18.75 10.51 2.57
N GLY A 412 -17.49 10.91 2.33
CA GLY A 412 -16.40 9.99 1.98
C GLY A 412 -16.37 9.55 0.50
N ASP A 413 -17.28 10.07 -0.33
CA ASP A 413 -17.40 9.80 -1.78
C ASP A 413 -16.26 10.40 -2.61
N HIS A 414 -15.51 11.34 -2.05
CA HIS A 414 -14.52 12.14 -2.75
C HIS A 414 -13.09 11.60 -2.63
N GLY A 415 -12.20 12.12 -3.47
CA GLY A 415 -10.82 11.65 -3.58
C GLY A 415 -9.92 12.04 -2.40
N LEU A 416 -9.99 13.28 -1.94
CA LEU A 416 -8.99 13.86 -1.03
C LEU A 416 -9.62 14.74 0.07
N THR A 417 -9.24 14.50 1.33
CA THR A 417 -9.45 15.45 2.43
C THR A 417 -8.10 15.96 2.94
N LEU A 418 -7.94 17.28 3.01
CA LEU A 418 -6.87 17.96 3.73
C LEU A 418 -7.34 18.22 5.17
N ILE A 419 -6.52 17.90 6.17
CA ILE A 419 -6.84 18.08 7.59
C ILE A 419 -5.75 18.91 8.24
N ASP A 420 -6.12 20.10 8.73
CA ASP A 420 -5.19 20.98 9.43
C ASP A 420 -4.84 20.41 10.81
N THR A 421 -3.58 20.43 11.22
CA THR A 421 -3.21 20.12 12.61
C THR A 421 -2.79 21.34 13.41
N GLY A 422 -2.80 22.51 12.77
CA GLY A 422 -2.23 23.76 13.25
C GLY A 422 -0.71 23.84 13.13
N SER A 423 -0.03 22.72 12.86
CA SER A 423 1.44 22.64 12.74
C SER A 423 1.92 21.72 11.61
N SER A 424 0.98 21.12 10.87
CA SER A 424 1.19 20.25 9.73
C SER A 424 -0.13 20.10 8.95
N MET A 425 -0.06 19.48 7.78
CA MET A 425 -1.23 19.16 6.97
C MET A 425 -1.27 17.66 6.67
N VAL A 426 -2.41 17.02 6.93
CA VAL A 426 -2.65 15.60 6.62
C VAL A 426 -3.51 15.47 5.37
N PHE A 427 -3.08 14.61 4.45
CA PHE A 427 -3.74 14.27 3.20
C PHE A 427 -4.38 12.89 3.34
N ASP A 428 -5.67 12.83 3.65
CA ASP A 428 -6.45 11.59 3.69
C ASP A 428 -6.95 11.26 2.27
N GLN A 429 -6.38 10.22 1.66
CA GLN A 429 -6.46 9.91 0.24
C GLN A 429 -7.21 8.60 -0.01
N SER A 430 -8.22 8.66 -0.87
CA SER A 430 -8.92 7.48 -1.35
C SER A 430 -8.04 6.61 -2.24
N HIS A 431 -7.98 5.31 -1.93
CA HIS A 431 -7.16 4.36 -2.69
C HIS A 431 -7.69 4.07 -4.11
N ILE A 432 -8.87 4.58 -4.50
CA ILE A 432 -9.34 4.53 -5.90
C ILE A 432 -8.69 5.62 -6.75
N PHE A 433 -8.47 6.80 -6.16
CA PHE A 433 -7.90 7.96 -6.87
C PHE A 433 -6.38 8.05 -6.73
N PHE A 434 -5.81 7.41 -5.70
CA PHE A 434 -4.39 7.51 -5.37
C PHE A 434 -3.86 6.17 -4.87
N ASP A 435 -2.77 5.66 -5.46
CA ASP A 435 -1.88 4.77 -4.73
C ASP A 435 -0.97 5.55 -3.76
N GLY A 436 -0.20 4.82 -2.96
CA GLY A 436 0.71 5.42 -1.97
C GLY A 436 1.79 6.31 -2.59
N ALA A 437 2.41 5.92 -3.70
CA ALA A 437 3.52 6.66 -4.30
C ALA A 437 3.03 7.97 -4.95
N TRP A 438 1.96 7.89 -5.74
CA TRP A 438 1.36 9.07 -6.36
C TRP A 438 0.64 9.96 -5.38
N GLY A 439 -0.05 9.39 -4.38
CA GLY A 439 -0.63 10.18 -3.31
C GLY A 439 0.42 10.98 -2.53
N SER A 440 1.58 10.38 -2.25
CA SER A 440 2.69 11.09 -1.62
C SER A 440 3.26 12.19 -2.54
N ALA A 441 3.45 11.89 -3.82
CA ALA A 441 3.90 12.89 -4.79
C ALA A 441 2.93 14.09 -4.88
N VAL A 442 1.62 13.84 -4.94
CA VAL A 442 0.60 14.89 -4.95
C VAL A 442 0.62 15.67 -3.64
N ALA A 443 0.77 15.03 -2.48
CA ALA A 443 0.86 15.73 -1.21
C ALA A 443 2.04 16.73 -1.18
N GLU A 444 3.22 16.33 -1.67
CA GLU A 444 4.37 17.24 -1.80
C GLU A 444 4.08 18.40 -2.77
N ILE A 445 3.54 18.12 -3.96
CA ILE A 445 3.20 19.15 -4.96
C ILE A 445 2.20 20.16 -4.40
N MET A 446 1.14 19.68 -3.73
CA MET A 446 0.11 20.51 -3.12
C MET A 446 0.68 21.39 -2.00
N THR A 447 1.61 20.86 -1.21
CA THR A 447 2.29 21.60 -0.14
C THR A 447 3.08 22.77 -0.69
N LEU A 448 3.86 22.53 -1.74
CA LEU A 448 4.67 23.56 -2.37
C LEU A 448 3.81 24.61 -3.09
N GLU A 449 2.68 24.21 -3.68
CA GLU A 449 1.71 25.15 -4.24
C GLU A 449 1.03 26.00 -3.16
N ALA A 450 0.62 25.40 -2.03
CA ALA A 450 0.07 26.15 -0.89
C ALA A 450 1.09 27.15 -0.33
N LEU A 451 2.36 26.75 -0.21
CA LEU A 451 3.43 27.63 0.23
C LEU A 451 3.63 28.83 -0.73
N ALA A 452 3.57 28.60 -2.04
CA ALA A 452 3.64 29.69 -3.02
C ALA A 452 2.48 30.69 -2.83
N TRP A 453 1.27 30.20 -2.55
CA TRP A 453 0.13 31.06 -2.21
C TRP A 453 0.32 31.82 -0.90
N ALA A 454 0.85 31.18 0.13
CA ALA A 454 1.16 31.84 1.40
C ALA A 454 2.13 33.01 1.23
N VAL A 455 3.20 32.81 0.47
CA VAL A 455 4.17 33.87 0.16
C VAL A 455 3.52 35.02 -0.61
N TYR A 456 2.66 34.71 -1.59
CA TYR A 456 1.90 35.73 -2.32
C TYR A 456 0.95 36.52 -1.40
N LEU A 457 0.17 35.82 -0.56
CA LEU A 457 -0.84 36.41 0.33
C LEU A 457 -0.23 37.28 1.43
N ARG A 458 0.97 36.94 1.91
CA ARG A 458 1.73 37.77 2.86
C ARG A 458 1.94 39.20 2.33
N GLY A 459 2.13 39.36 1.02
CA GLY A 459 2.36 40.66 0.38
C GLY A 459 1.08 41.46 0.11
N GLN A 460 -0.10 40.90 0.39
CA GLN A 460 -1.38 41.54 0.09
C GLN A 460 -1.88 42.40 1.26
N PRO A 461 -2.75 43.40 1.01
CA PRO A 461 -3.46 44.12 2.06
C PRO A 461 -4.25 43.19 2.98
N ALA A 462 -4.69 43.69 4.15
CA ALA A 462 -5.53 42.93 5.06
C ALA A 462 -6.77 42.36 4.36
N PRO A 463 -7.20 41.13 4.66
CA PRO A 463 -8.39 40.54 4.05
C PRO A 463 -9.63 41.39 4.33
N VAL A 464 -10.46 41.61 3.31
CA VAL A 464 -11.75 42.31 3.43
C VAL A 464 -12.87 41.30 3.18
N ALA A 465 -13.86 41.27 4.08
CA ALA A 465 -15.03 40.41 3.92
C ALA A 465 -15.82 40.81 2.66
N GLY A 466 -16.06 39.83 1.78
CA GLY A 466 -16.93 40.01 0.63
C GLY A 466 -18.41 40.09 1.02
N THR A 467 -19.26 40.46 0.07
CA THR A 467 -20.71 40.49 0.25
C THR A 467 -21.36 39.12 0.06
N VAL A 468 -20.65 38.16 -0.54
CA VAL A 468 -21.13 36.82 -0.85
C VAL A 468 -20.42 35.80 0.04
N ARG A 469 -21.20 35.10 0.87
CA ARG A 469 -20.73 33.96 1.66
C ARG A 469 -20.76 32.68 0.80
N PRO A 470 -19.81 31.74 0.97
CA PRO A 470 -19.92 30.39 0.41
C PRO A 470 -21.27 29.73 0.73
N TYR A 471 -21.74 28.91 -0.20
CA TYR A 471 -22.96 28.11 0.02
C TYR A 471 -22.72 27.14 1.17
N ALA A 472 -23.67 27.05 2.10
CA ALA A 472 -23.64 26.13 3.23
C ALA A 472 -24.90 25.27 3.18
N PRO A 473 -24.80 23.98 2.83
CA PRO A 473 -25.93 23.06 2.85
C PRO A 473 -26.54 22.98 4.26
N ASN A 474 -27.86 23.11 4.36
CA ASN A 474 -28.55 22.98 5.64
C ASN A 474 -28.88 21.52 5.93
N ILE A 475 -27.92 20.78 6.48
CA ILE A 475 -28.07 19.36 6.77
C ILE A 475 -28.59 19.20 8.19
N GLU A 476 -29.85 18.81 8.33
CA GLU A 476 -30.50 18.57 9.61
C GLU A 476 -31.02 17.14 9.67
N LEU A 477 -30.42 16.31 10.53
CA LEU A 477 -30.89 14.94 10.78
C LEU A 477 -31.90 14.94 11.93
N ASN A 478 -33.08 14.39 11.71
CA ASN A 478 -34.05 14.16 12.79
C ASN A 478 -33.64 12.92 13.63
N GLU A 479 -34.33 12.67 14.74
CA GLU A 479 -33.99 11.55 15.63
C GLU A 479 -34.15 10.17 14.97
N GLU A 480 -35.10 10.01 14.05
CA GLU A 480 -35.28 8.77 13.29
C GLU A 480 -34.10 8.52 12.33
N GLU A 481 -33.67 9.54 11.59
CA GLU A 481 -32.51 9.49 10.69
C GLU A 481 -31.22 9.22 11.48
N LYS A 482 -31.06 9.85 12.66
CA LYS A 482 -29.94 9.55 13.57
C LYS A 482 -29.95 8.10 14.05
N GLN A 483 -31.12 7.57 14.39
CA GLN A 483 -31.27 6.18 14.82
C GLN A 483 -30.95 5.20 13.68
N ILE A 484 -31.45 5.47 12.46
CA ILE A 484 -31.11 4.68 11.26
C ILE A 484 -29.60 4.63 11.05
N LEU A 485 -28.91 5.76 11.25
CA LEU A 485 -27.46 5.84 11.14
C LEU A 485 -26.75 5.18 12.31
N ALA A 486 -27.31 5.19 13.52
CA ALA A 486 -26.72 4.50 14.67
C ALA A 486 -26.77 2.98 14.49
N ASP A 487 -27.89 2.46 13.97
CA ASP A 487 -28.14 1.03 13.77
C ASP A 487 -27.49 0.48 12.50
N SER A 488 -26.88 1.34 11.68
CA SER A 488 -26.29 0.92 10.42
C SER A 488 -25.03 0.07 10.62
N PRO A 489 -24.76 -0.93 9.76
CA PRO A 489 -23.52 -1.70 9.80
C PRO A 489 -22.31 -0.78 9.69
N LYS A 490 -21.43 -0.80 10.69
CA LYS A 490 -20.21 0.02 10.72
C LYS A 490 -19.02 -0.72 10.15
N ILE A 491 -18.06 0.05 9.66
CA ILE A 491 -16.74 -0.47 9.29
C ILE A 491 -16.02 -1.06 10.51
N VAL A 492 -15.06 -1.96 10.26
CA VAL A 492 -14.27 -2.58 11.32
C VAL A 492 -13.49 -1.50 12.07
N ALA A 493 -13.55 -1.56 13.40
CA ALA A 493 -12.82 -0.65 14.26
C ALA A 493 -11.30 -0.89 14.17
N GLU A 494 -10.52 0.18 14.32
CA GLU A 494 -9.07 0.12 14.24
C GLU A 494 -8.40 0.76 15.47
N ALA A 495 -7.24 0.21 15.83
CA ALA A 495 -6.27 0.83 16.72
C ALA A 495 -4.98 1.05 15.93
N SER A 496 -4.19 2.06 16.27
CA SER A 496 -2.95 2.34 15.56
C SER A 496 -1.80 2.68 16.48
N ALA A 497 -0.60 2.47 15.96
CA ALA A 497 0.65 2.87 16.59
C ALA A 497 1.63 3.37 15.52
N GLU A 498 2.56 4.21 15.93
CA GLU A 498 3.60 4.77 15.06
C GLU A 498 4.93 4.84 15.80
N SER A 499 6.02 4.66 15.08
CA SER A 499 7.37 4.68 15.64
C SER A 499 8.38 5.24 14.64
N ILE A 500 9.37 5.95 15.18
CA ILE A 500 10.55 6.45 14.46
C ILE A 500 11.83 5.71 14.87
N GLY A 501 11.69 4.65 15.66
CA GLY A 501 12.82 4.02 16.33
C GLY A 501 13.71 3.16 15.42
N LEU A 502 13.34 2.93 14.15
CA LEU A 502 14.15 2.11 13.24
C LEU A 502 15.43 2.83 12.82
N ASP A 503 16.55 2.16 13.00
CA ASP A 503 17.87 2.67 12.63
C ASP A 503 18.18 2.36 11.16
N LEU A 504 17.64 3.19 10.25
CA LEU A 504 17.88 3.06 8.81
C LEU A 504 19.37 3.09 8.47
N LYS A 505 20.16 3.91 9.18
CA LYS A 505 21.60 4.00 8.95
C LYS A 505 22.28 2.64 9.17
N LYS A 506 21.99 1.94 10.27
CA LYS A 506 22.51 0.58 10.50
C LYS A 506 22.06 -0.41 9.44
N ILE A 507 20.82 -0.33 8.97
CA ILE A 507 20.33 -1.19 7.87
C ILE A 507 21.14 -0.93 6.60
N LEU A 508 21.36 0.33 6.23
CA LEU A 508 22.15 0.70 5.06
C LEU A 508 23.63 0.30 5.20
N ASP A 509 24.21 0.44 6.38
CA ASP A 509 25.59 0.04 6.64
C ASP A 509 25.75 -1.50 6.59
N LEU A 510 24.78 -2.27 7.09
CA LEU A 510 24.74 -3.71 6.90
C LEU A 510 24.68 -4.09 5.40
N ARG A 511 23.85 -3.40 4.61
CA ARG A 511 23.77 -3.64 3.15
C ARG A 511 25.10 -3.34 2.45
N LYS A 512 25.81 -2.27 2.84
CA LYS A 512 27.15 -1.97 2.33
C LYS A 512 28.13 -3.09 2.71
N LEU A 513 28.07 -3.59 3.94
CA LEU A 513 28.91 -4.69 4.43
C LEU A 513 28.66 -5.99 3.65
N PHE A 514 27.39 -6.32 3.38
CA PHE A 514 27.03 -7.45 2.52
C PHE A 514 27.64 -7.32 1.14
N LYS A 515 27.49 -6.17 0.50
CA LYS A 515 28.09 -5.89 -0.81
C LYS A 515 29.61 -6.05 -0.80
N GLN A 516 30.30 -5.48 0.20
CA GLN A 516 31.75 -5.62 0.36
C GLN A 516 32.20 -7.07 0.58
N ARG A 517 31.37 -7.88 1.23
CA ARG A 517 31.67 -9.28 1.52
C ARG A 517 31.40 -10.18 0.32
N ASN A 518 30.30 -9.95 -0.38
CA ASN A 518 29.92 -10.64 -1.61
C ASN A 518 28.84 -9.80 -2.33
N ASP A 519 29.16 -9.29 -3.53
CA ASP A 519 28.26 -8.50 -4.39
C ASP A 519 26.95 -9.23 -4.80
N GLN A 520 26.88 -10.54 -4.56
CA GLN A 520 25.69 -11.36 -4.81
C GLN A 520 24.72 -11.39 -3.63
N ILE A 521 25.11 -10.93 -2.43
CA ILE A 521 24.17 -10.75 -1.32
C ILE A 521 23.36 -9.47 -1.60
N ARG A 522 22.33 -9.62 -2.44
CA ARG A 522 21.45 -8.53 -2.89
C ARG A 522 20.18 -8.55 -2.07
N ILE A 523 20.19 -7.77 -0.99
CA ILE A 523 19.02 -7.58 -0.14
C ILE A 523 18.66 -6.09 -0.07
N THR A 524 17.39 -5.77 -0.29
CA THR A 524 16.84 -4.42 -0.18
C THR A 524 16.40 -4.13 1.25
N VAL A 525 16.09 -2.86 1.54
CA VAL A 525 15.52 -2.47 2.85
C VAL A 525 14.16 -3.17 3.05
N ASN A 526 13.30 -3.22 2.02
CA ASN A 526 12.01 -3.92 2.11
C ASN A 526 12.16 -5.41 2.42
N ASP A 527 13.17 -6.07 1.84
CA ASP A 527 13.41 -7.49 2.10
C ASP A 527 13.76 -7.75 3.57
N ILE A 528 14.55 -6.85 4.17
CA ILE A 528 14.88 -6.89 5.60
C ILE A 528 13.64 -6.66 6.46
N LEU A 529 12.80 -5.67 6.11
CA LEU A 529 11.56 -5.37 6.85
C LEU A 529 10.61 -6.58 6.83
N VAL A 530 10.42 -7.20 5.67
CA VAL A 530 9.55 -8.37 5.46
C VAL A 530 10.11 -9.62 6.14
N LEU A 531 11.41 -9.88 6.00
CA LEU A 531 12.08 -11.00 6.67
C LEU A 531 11.92 -10.89 8.18
N TYR A 532 12.22 -9.72 8.74
CA TYR A 532 12.12 -9.54 10.18
C TYR A 532 10.67 -9.52 10.66
N ARG A 533 9.71 -9.05 9.86
CA ARG A 533 8.28 -9.12 10.19
C ARG A 533 7.84 -10.57 10.41
N ALA A 534 8.29 -11.49 9.55
CA ALA A 534 8.05 -12.91 9.71
C ALA A 534 8.69 -13.46 11.00
N ILE A 535 9.96 -13.11 11.28
CA ILE A 535 10.65 -13.51 12.52
C ILE A 535 9.90 -12.97 13.75
N HIS A 536 9.45 -11.71 13.70
CA HIS A 536 8.72 -11.06 14.78
C HIS A 536 7.39 -11.73 15.05
N ALA A 537 6.64 -12.16 14.01
CA ALA A 537 5.39 -12.89 14.19
C ALA A 537 5.60 -14.11 15.12
N VAL A 538 6.59 -14.94 14.81
CA VAL A 538 6.85 -16.19 15.55
C VAL A 538 7.60 -16.01 16.87
N SER A 539 8.21 -14.84 17.11
CA SER A 539 9.04 -14.56 18.30
C SER A 539 8.45 -13.53 19.26
N TYR A 540 7.38 -12.83 18.86
CA TYR A 540 6.75 -11.80 19.66
C TYR A 540 6.27 -12.34 21.01
N LYS A 541 6.59 -11.58 22.05
CA LYS A 541 6.07 -11.78 23.40
C LYS A 541 5.63 -10.43 23.94
N PRO A 542 4.39 -10.31 24.45
CA PRO A 542 3.93 -9.07 25.05
C PRO A 542 4.83 -8.66 26.22
N ASN A 543 5.09 -7.36 26.38
CA ASN A 543 5.79 -6.84 27.54
C ASN A 543 5.09 -7.27 28.84
N PRO A 544 5.83 -7.67 29.90
CA PRO A 544 5.27 -7.95 31.23
C PRO A 544 4.23 -6.95 31.74
N GLU A 545 4.40 -5.65 31.49
CA GLU A 545 3.44 -4.62 31.90
C GLU A 545 2.10 -4.72 31.15
N LEU A 546 2.14 -5.03 29.85
CA LEU A 546 0.94 -5.27 29.06
C LEU A 546 0.25 -6.56 29.52
N GLN A 547 1.02 -7.60 29.82
CA GLN A 547 0.46 -8.85 30.38
C GLN A 547 -0.27 -8.60 31.70
N ALA A 548 0.33 -7.83 32.62
CA ALA A 548 -0.31 -7.46 33.88
C ALA A 548 -1.60 -6.67 33.64
N SER A 549 -1.58 -5.73 32.69
CA SER A 549 -2.77 -4.92 32.33
C SER A 549 -3.89 -5.77 31.73
N LEU A 550 -3.56 -6.78 30.93
CA LEU A 550 -4.53 -7.74 30.37
C LEU A 550 -5.09 -8.67 31.46
N GLN A 551 -4.26 -9.12 32.39
CA GLN A 551 -4.70 -9.92 33.55
C GLN A 551 -5.65 -9.14 34.46
N GLU A 552 -5.36 -7.86 34.70
CA GLU A 552 -6.25 -6.98 35.45
C GLU A 552 -7.58 -6.80 34.70
N ALA A 553 -7.54 -6.50 33.40
CA ALA A 553 -8.73 -6.36 32.56
C ALA A 553 -9.56 -7.65 32.49
N ALA A 554 -8.95 -8.83 32.58
CA ALA A 554 -9.65 -10.11 32.58
C ALA A 554 -10.60 -10.31 33.78
N ASN A 555 -10.39 -9.56 34.87
CA ASN A 555 -11.26 -9.59 36.04
C ASN A 555 -12.59 -8.86 35.81
N ASP A 556 -12.67 -8.00 34.78
CA ASP A 556 -13.91 -7.33 34.37
C ASP A 556 -14.68 -8.21 33.37
N PRO A 557 -15.92 -8.66 33.69
CA PRO A 557 -16.74 -9.45 32.79
C PRO A 557 -16.99 -8.80 31.41
N GLN A 558 -17.00 -7.47 31.32
CA GLN A 558 -17.20 -6.74 30.06
C GLN A 558 -15.95 -6.79 29.16
N LEU A 559 -14.76 -6.86 29.77
CA LEU A 559 -13.48 -6.86 29.05
C LEU A 559 -12.93 -8.26 28.78
N LYS A 560 -13.40 -9.26 29.52
CA LYS A 560 -12.95 -10.65 29.38
C LYS A 560 -12.99 -11.18 27.93
N PRO A 561 -14.04 -10.98 27.12
CA PRO A 561 -14.04 -11.42 25.72
C PRO A 561 -12.96 -10.74 24.88
N ALA A 562 -12.68 -9.46 25.14
CA ALA A 562 -11.64 -8.72 24.45
C ALA A 562 -10.25 -9.26 24.81
N VAL A 563 -10.01 -9.55 26.10
CA VAL A 563 -8.76 -10.15 26.57
C VAL A 563 -8.53 -11.55 26.00
N GLU A 564 -9.57 -12.40 25.99
CA GLU A 564 -9.50 -13.73 25.37
C GLU A 564 -9.15 -13.63 23.88
N ALA A 565 -9.80 -12.72 23.15
CA ALA A 565 -9.48 -12.45 21.75
C ALA A 565 -8.05 -11.91 21.54
N THR A 566 -7.50 -11.16 22.51
CA THR A 566 -6.09 -10.73 22.48
C THR A 566 -5.14 -11.90 22.65
N ILE A 567 -5.41 -12.81 23.60
CA ILE A 567 -4.59 -14.01 23.83
C ILE A 567 -4.61 -14.89 22.58
N THR A 568 -5.79 -15.17 22.02
CA THR A 568 -5.91 -15.90 20.76
C THR A 568 -5.14 -15.22 19.62
N ALA A 569 -5.22 -13.89 19.51
CA ALA A 569 -4.46 -13.16 18.51
C ALA A 569 -2.93 -13.31 18.68
N PHE A 570 -2.43 -13.36 19.91
CA PHE A 570 -1.00 -13.60 20.18
C PHE A 570 -0.59 -15.03 19.84
N GLU A 571 -1.44 -16.02 20.12
CA GLU A 571 -1.19 -17.43 19.77
C GLU A 571 -1.24 -17.64 18.24
N GLU A 572 -2.22 -17.06 17.55
CA GLU A 572 -2.29 -17.10 16.07
C GLU A 572 -1.11 -16.39 15.41
N SER A 573 -0.58 -15.34 16.06
CA SER A 573 0.60 -14.61 15.56
C SER A 573 1.86 -15.49 15.53
N LEU A 574 1.88 -16.66 16.21
CA LEU A 574 2.97 -17.64 16.12
C LEU A 574 3.07 -18.32 14.76
N SER A 575 2.16 -18.03 13.82
CA SER A 575 2.26 -18.45 12.44
C SER A 575 2.83 -17.33 11.56
N ASN A 576 3.71 -17.69 10.63
CA ASN A 576 4.25 -16.76 9.66
C ASN A 576 3.13 -16.28 8.70
N PRO A 577 2.82 -14.97 8.65
CA PRO A 577 1.70 -14.48 7.86
C PRO A 577 2.07 -14.36 6.37
N ALA A 578 1.07 -14.58 5.51
CA ALA A 578 1.15 -14.15 4.12
C ALA A 578 0.96 -12.62 4.05
N ILE A 579 2.01 -11.91 3.60
CA ILE A 579 2.05 -10.45 3.54
C ILE A 579 1.80 -10.00 2.11
N LEU A 580 0.79 -9.16 1.89
CA LEU A 580 0.62 -8.45 0.62
C LEU A 580 1.58 -7.27 0.55
N ILE A 581 2.38 -7.23 -0.50
CA ILE A 581 3.33 -6.17 -0.80
C ILE A 581 2.85 -5.52 -2.11
N PRO A 582 2.46 -4.23 -2.09
CA PRO A 582 2.19 -3.48 -3.30
C PRO A 582 3.51 -3.28 -4.07
N VAL A 583 3.52 -3.69 -5.34
CA VAL A 583 4.67 -3.51 -6.23
C VAL A 583 4.31 -2.49 -7.31
N ASP A 584 5.18 -1.52 -7.56
CA ASP A 584 4.95 -0.50 -8.59
C ASP A 584 4.85 -1.16 -9.98
N GLY A 585 3.63 -1.18 -10.52
CA GLY A 585 3.32 -1.66 -11.88
C GLY A 585 3.32 -0.53 -12.90
N SER A 586 3.40 0.72 -12.46
CA SER A 586 3.20 1.90 -13.30
C SER A 586 4.39 2.22 -14.22
N ILE A 587 5.58 1.67 -13.95
CA ILE A 587 6.79 1.94 -14.75
C ILE A 587 6.61 1.57 -16.23
N PRO A 588 6.29 0.31 -16.60
CA PRO A 588 6.04 -0.04 -18.01
C PRO A 588 4.70 0.49 -18.53
N ASN A 589 3.68 0.56 -17.67
CA ASN A 589 2.32 0.97 -18.03
C ASN A 589 1.68 1.74 -16.87
N PRO A 590 1.60 3.07 -16.95
CA PRO A 590 1.08 3.89 -15.86
C PRO A 590 -0.32 3.49 -15.39
N SER A 591 -1.15 2.92 -16.25
CA SER A 591 -2.51 2.52 -15.90
C SER A 591 -2.60 1.25 -15.05
N ASP A 592 -1.48 0.54 -14.85
CA ASP A 592 -1.43 -0.60 -13.93
C ASP A 592 -1.31 -0.17 -12.46
N ARG A 593 -0.71 1.00 -12.19
CA ARG A 593 -0.44 1.57 -10.84
C ARG A 593 0.31 0.62 -9.90
N LEU A 594 -0.39 -0.37 -9.36
CA LEU A 594 0.09 -1.34 -8.38
C LEU A 594 -0.27 -2.76 -8.79
N HIS A 595 0.72 -3.65 -8.72
CA HIS A 595 0.50 -5.09 -8.76
C HIS A 595 0.64 -5.67 -7.35
N PRO A 596 -0.38 -6.35 -6.81
CA PRO A 596 -0.25 -7.02 -5.53
C PRO A 596 0.68 -8.23 -5.65
N MET A 597 1.56 -8.38 -4.67
CA MET A 597 2.38 -9.57 -4.49
C MET A 597 2.16 -10.12 -3.09
N THR A 598 1.53 -11.29 -2.98
CA THR A 598 1.46 -12.01 -1.71
C THR A 598 2.73 -12.82 -1.50
N PHE A 599 3.35 -12.65 -0.34
CA PHE A 599 4.63 -13.30 -0.02
C PHE A 599 4.59 -13.89 1.39
N GLU A 600 4.94 -15.16 1.50
CA GLU A 600 5.11 -15.90 2.76
C GLU A 600 6.60 -16.22 2.91
N VAL A 601 7.24 -15.73 3.97
CA VAL A 601 8.67 -15.96 4.19
C VAL A 601 8.91 -17.41 4.61
N PRO A 602 9.68 -18.24 3.89
CA PRO A 602 9.86 -19.66 4.25
C PRO A 602 10.80 -19.84 5.45
N LEU A 603 10.37 -19.42 6.65
CA LEU A 603 11.20 -19.39 7.86
C LEU A 603 11.63 -20.79 8.32
N GLU A 604 10.72 -21.76 8.25
CA GLU A 604 11.00 -23.13 8.68
C GLU A 604 11.94 -23.83 7.71
N GLU A 605 11.70 -23.69 6.40
CA GLU A 605 12.51 -24.32 5.37
C GLU A 605 13.92 -23.74 5.30
N LEU A 606 14.06 -22.43 5.55
CA LEU A 606 15.36 -21.76 5.55
C LEU A 606 16.09 -21.86 6.89
N GLU A 607 15.45 -22.37 7.94
CA GLU A 607 15.95 -22.46 9.32
C GLU A 607 16.61 -21.15 9.84
N ILE A 608 16.17 -19.99 9.34
CA ILE A 608 16.87 -18.70 9.52
C ILE A 608 17.03 -18.34 10.99
N THR A 609 16.02 -18.61 11.82
CA THR A 609 16.05 -18.32 13.26
C THR A 609 17.09 -19.18 13.98
N LYS A 610 17.11 -20.50 13.72
CA LYS A 610 18.09 -21.42 14.29
C LYS A 610 19.51 -21.09 13.84
N LEU A 611 19.69 -20.77 12.56
CA LEU A 611 20.98 -20.38 12.00
C LEU A 611 21.50 -19.09 12.63
N HIS A 612 20.61 -18.10 12.84
CA HIS A 612 20.95 -16.86 13.51
C HIS A 612 21.43 -17.10 14.94
N GLU A 613 20.65 -17.83 15.76
CA GLU A 613 21.00 -18.15 17.14
C GLU A 613 22.31 -18.95 17.24
N ARG A 614 22.48 -19.94 16.37
CA ARG A 614 23.69 -20.78 16.34
C ARG A 614 24.92 -19.97 15.95
N ALA A 615 24.84 -19.13 14.92
CA ALA A 615 25.94 -18.29 14.48
C ALA A 615 26.35 -17.30 15.57
N LEU A 616 25.38 -16.69 16.26
CA LEU A 616 25.64 -15.76 17.35
C LEU A 616 26.30 -16.46 18.55
N SER A 617 25.75 -17.60 18.98
CA SER A 617 26.31 -18.38 20.08
C SER A 617 27.75 -18.84 19.81
N LEU A 618 28.03 -19.32 18.60
CA LEU A 618 29.38 -19.73 18.18
C LEU A 618 30.34 -18.54 18.12
N LEU A 619 29.89 -17.36 17.65
CA LEU A 619 30.70 -16.15 17.65
C LEU A 619 31.08 -15.72 19.08
N ASP A 620 30.12 -15.76 19.99
CA ASP A 620 30.35 -15.39 21.39
C ASP A 620 31.30 -16.38 22.08
N GLN A 621 31.14 -17.69 21.84
CA GLN A 621 32.05 -18.73 22.34
C GLN A 621 33.48 -18.53 21.77
N ALA A 622 33.61 -18.30 20.47
CA ALA A 622 34.88 -18.11 19.80
C ALA A 622 35.64 -16.85 20.28
N ARG A 623 34.91 -15.84 20.78
CA ARG A 623 35.46 -14.61 21.38
C ARG A 623 35.85 -14.77 22.83
N GLN A 624 35.14 -15.60 23.59
CA GLN A 624 35.44 -15.84 25.01
C GLN A 624 36.69 -16.70 25.19
N GLU A 625 36.87 -17.72 24.34
CA GLU A 625 38.02 -18.61 24.40
C GLU A 625 38.50 -18.97 22.99
N TRP A 626 39.78 -18.73 22.71
CA TRP A 626 40.34 -19.05 21.41
C TRP A 626 40.50 -20.55 21.24
N ARG A 627 39.67 -21.14 20.39
CA ARG A 627 39.77 -22.55 19.94
C ARG A 627 39.54 -22.60 18.43
N ALA A 628 40.53 -23.12 17.69
CA ALA A 628 40.47 -23.19 16.22
C ALA A 628 39.20 -23.92 15.73
N GLU A 629 38.83 -25.03 16.37
CA GLU A 629 37.62 -25.81 16.03
C GLU A 629 36.32 -25.00 16.15
N VAL A 630 36.23 -24.10 17.14
CA VAL A 630 35.06 -23.24 17.36
C VAL A 630 35.01 -22.15 16.30
N TRP A 631 36.15 -21.57 15.92
CA TRP A 631 36.26 -20.62 14.82
C TRP A 631 35.91 -21.25 13.46
N ASP A 632 36.39 -22.46 13.19
CA ASP A 632 36.06 -23.19 11.95
C ASP A 632 34.56 -23.50 11.87
N THR A 633 33.96 -23.94 12.99
CA THR A 633 32.51 -24.20 13.09
C THR A 633 31.69 -22.92 12.93
N PHE A 634 32.14 -21.81 13.55
CA PHE A 634 31.53 -20.50 13.37
C PHE A 634 31.58 -20.06 11.91
N GLU A 635 32.74 -20.13 11.25
CA GLU A 635 32.89 -19.74 9.86
C GLU A 635 32.00 -20.56 8.92
N ALA A 636 31.89 -21.87 9.14
CA ALA A 636 30.99 -22.72 8.36
C ALA A 636 29.52 -22.31 8.55
N THR A 637 29.09 -22.12 9.79
CA THR A 637 27.72 -21.69 10.14
C THR A 637 27.42 -20.30 9.57
N GLN A 638 28.35 -19.36 9.70
CA GLN A 638 28.25 -18.00 9.19
C GLN A 638 28.13 -17.99 7.67
N LYS A 639 28.94 -18.79 6.95
CA LYS A 639 28.85 -18.92 5.49
C LYS A 639 27.48 -19.45 5.08
N HIS A 640 27.00 -20.49 5.74
CA HIS A 640 25.68 -21.05 5.48
C HIS A 640 24.56 -20.03 5.74
N TYR A 641 24.60 -19.34 6.89
CA TYR A 641 23.61 -18.34 7.24
C TYR A 641 23.55 -17.15 6.25
N LEU A 642 24.71 -16.62 5.84
CA LEU A 642 24.78 -15.55 4.87
C LEU A 642 24.35 -15.99 3.46
N ALA A 643 24.63 -17.24 3.07
CA ALA A 643 24.13 -17.82 1.83
C ALA A 643 22.61 -17.95 1.84
N THR A 644 22.01 -18.35 2.97
CA THR A 644 20.56 -18.40 3.15
C THR A 644 19.92 -17.02 3.00
N ILE A 645 20.51 -15.98 3.60
CA ILE A 645 20.04 -14.58 3.44
C ILE A 645 20.16 -14.12 1.98
N ALA A 646 21.25 -14.48 1.29
CA ALA A 646 21.42 -14.16 -0.12
C ALA A 646 20.36 -14.84 -1.00
N GLY A 647 20.10 -16.13 -0.76
CA GLY A 647 19.06 -16.90 -1.46
C GLY A 647 17.66 -16.31 -1.24
N PHE A 648 17.36 -15.87 -0.02
CA PHE A 648 16.12 -15.15 0.28
C PHE A 648 16.00 -13.85 -0.54
N GLY A 649 17.08 -13.05 -0.60
CA GLY A 649 17.12 -11.82 -1.39
C GLY A 649 16.85 -12.06 -2.88
N GLU A 650 17.44 -13.11 -3.46
CA GLU A 650 17.23 -13.49 -4.86
C GLU A 650 15.78 -13.94 -5.13
N VAL A 651 15.20 -14.76 -4.24
CA VAL A 651 13.80 -15.18 -4.35
C VAL A 651 12.86 -13.98 -4.29
N SER A 652 13.10 -13.05 -3.36
CA SER A 652 12.27 -11.84 -3.24
C SER A 652 12.41 -10.92 -4.45
N ALA A 653 13.63 -10.74 -4.96
CA ALA A 653 13.88 -9.98 -6.19
C ALA A 653 13.11 -10.60 -7.38
N ARG A 654 13.19 -11.93 -7.55
CA ARG A 654 12.48 -12.61 -8.63
C ARG A 654 10.96 -12.52 -8.49
N ALA A 655 10.43 -12.64 -7.27
CA ALA A 655 9.01 -12.48 -7.02
C ALA A 655 8.53 -11.07 -7.39
N LYS A 656 9.32 -10.03 -7.06
CA LYS A 656 9.05 -8.64 -7.45
C LYS A 656 9.12 -8.45 -8.96
N ASP A 657 10.09 -9.03 -9.65
CA ASP A 657 10.20 -8.95 -11.11
C ASP A 657 8.94 -9.53 -11.79
N ILE A 658 8.47 -10.69 -11.32
CA ILE A 658 7.24 -11.34 -11.80
C ILE A 658 6.01 -10.48 -11.48
N ALA A 659 5.98 -9.84 -10.31
CA ALA A 659 4.91 -8.91 -9.96
C ALA A 659 4.94 -7.64 -10.82
N GLN A 660 6.11 -7.06 -11.10
CA GLN A 660 6.27 -5.88 -11.95
C GLN A 660 5.80 -6.15 -13.39
N SER A 661 5.99 -7.36 -13.93
CA SER A 661 5.46 -7.73 -15.25
C SER A 661 3.94 -7.95 -15.27
N GLY A 662 3.26 -7.88 -14.11
CA GLY A 662 1.83 -8.17 -13.99
C GLY A 662 1.51 -9.66 -14.15
N GLU A 663 2.52 -10.52 -14.07
CA GLU A 663 2.43 -11.98 -14.22
C GLU A 663 2.35 -12.69 -12.86
N SER A 664 2.25 -11.95 -11.75
CA SER A 664 2.07 -12.57 -10.43
C SER A 664 0.78 -13.37 -10.38
N THR A 665 0.79 -14.41 -9.55
CA THR A 665 -0.40 -15.21 -9.26
C THR A 665 -1.58 -14.33 -8.81
N SER A 666 -1.31 -13.31 -7.99
CA SER A 666 -2.34 -12.37 -7.54
C SER A 666 -2.92 -11.56 -8.70
N SER A 667 -2.09 -10.99 -9.59
CA SER A 667 -2.55 -10.27 -10.78
C SER A 667 -3.30 -11.18 -11.77
N GLY A 668 -2.83 -12.41 -11.95
CA GLY A 668 -3.51 -13.45 -12.73
C GLY A 668 -4.89 -13.76 -12.14
N ALA A 669 -4.99 -13.94 -10.83
CA ALA A 669 -6.28 -14.17 -10.16
C ALA A 669 -7.25 -12.99 -10.32
N LEU A 670 -6.78 -11.74 -10.25
CA LEU A 670 -7.59 -10.55 -10.51
C LEU A 670 -8.18 -10.57 -11.93
N ARG A 671 -7.35 -10.88 -12.95
CA ARG A 671 -7.79 -10.99 -14.36
C ARG A 671 -8.81 -12.10 -14.56
N LEU A 672 -8.64 -13.23 -13.87
CA LEU A 672 -9.58 -14.35 -13.94
C LEU A 672 -10.96 -14.03 -13.33
N LEU A 673 -11.02 -13.12 -12.36
CA LEU A 673 -12.26 -12.68 -11.71
C LEU A 673 -13.01 -11.59 -12.50
N ALA A 674 -12.31 -10.85 -13.35
CA ALA A 674 -12.80 -9.67 -14.05
C ALA A 674 -13.98 -9.93 -15.02
N HIS A 675 -14.18 -11.16 -15.50
CA HIS A 675 -15.31 -11.49 -16.37
C HIS A 675 -16.38 -12.34 -15.70
N VAL A 676 -16.21 -12.71 -14.44
CA VAL A 676 -17.17 -13.54 -13.72
C VAL A 676 -18.47 -12.73 -13.52
N PRO A 677 -19.63 -13.18 -14.03
CA PRO A 677 -20.89 -12.49 -13.85
C PRO A 677 -21.22 -12.35 -12.36
N MET A 678 -21.86 -11.24 -12.00
CA MET A 678 -22.29 -10.94 -10.64
C MET A 678 -23.03 -12.10 -9.95
N ALA A 679 -23.84 -12.86 -10.69
CA ALA A 679 -24.54 -14.03 -10.15
C ALA A 679 -23.61 -15.17 -9.73
N LEU A 680 -22.47 -15.33 -10.41
CA LEU A 680 -21.47 -16.34 -10.10
C LEU A 680 -20.51 -15.87 -9.00
N GLN A 681 -20.18 -14.57 -8.93
CA GLN A 681 -19.50 -13.98 -7.78
C GLN A 681 -20.31 -14.20 -6.48
N ARG A 682 -21.64 -13.96 -6.52
CA ARG A 682 -22.55 -14.25 -5.40
C ARG A 682 -22.54 -15.71 -4.93
N LEU A 683 -22.43 -16.66 -5.86
CA LEU A 683 -22.37 -18.09 -5.54
C LEU A 683 -21.03 -18.46 -4.89
N LEU A 684 -19.94 -17.79 -5.29
CA LEU A 684 -18.60 -18.00 -4.75
C LEU A 684 -18.43 -17.38 -3.35
N ASP A 685 -18.99 -16.19 -3.12
CA ASP A 685 -18.97 -15.50 -1.81
C ASP A 685 -19.84 -16.19 -0.75
N ALA A 686 -20.89 -16.91 -1.17
CA ALA A 686 -21.81 -17.63 -0.29
C ALA A 686 -21.26 -18.96 0.26
N ILE A 687 -20.00 -19.33 -0.05
CA ILE A 687 -19.36 -20.58 0.40
C ILE A 687 -18.43 -20.28 1.60
N PRO A 688 -18.86 -20.53 2.86
CA PRO A 688 -18.09 -20.17 4.05
C PRO A 688 -16.84 -21.06 4.22
N GLY A 689 -15.74 -20.49 4.73
CA GLY A 689 -14.55 -21.24 5.18
C GLY A 689 -13.56 -21.70 4.10
N LYS A 690 -13.91 -21.63 2.79
CA LYS A 690 -13.11 -22.22 1.69
C LYS A 690 -12.40 -21.21 0.80
N PHE A 691 -12.95 -19.99 0.72
CA PHE A 691 -12.23 -18.85 0.14
C PHE A 691 -11.17 -18.31 1.09
N ASP A 692 -11.07 -18.74 2.35
CA ASP A 692 -10.10 -18.19 3.30
C ASP A 692 -8.66 -18.50 2.88
N VAL A 693 -8.34 -19.75 2.55
CA VAL A 693 -7.00 -20.13 2.08
C VAL A 693 -6.67 -19.53 0.71
N LEU A 694 -7.64 -19.48 -0.21
CA LEU A 694 -7.45 -18.89 -1.53
C LEU A 694 -7.33 -17.35 -1.45
N ASN A 695 -8.10 -16.70 -0.57
CA ASN A 695 -8.03 -15.26 -0.31
C ASN A 695 -6.78 -14.88 0.47
N ASP A 696 -6.30 -15.71 1.40
CA ASP A 696 -5.03 -15.53 2.10
C ASP A 696 -3.85 -15.63 1.11
N LEU A 697 -3.95 -16.56 0.16
CA LEU A 697 -2.92 -16.78 -0.84
C LEU A 697 -2.96 -15.72 -1.96
N ILE A 698 -4.13 -15.21 -2.33
CA ILE A 698 -4.29 -14.16 -3.36
C ILE A 698 -4.09 -12.76 -2.78
N LYS A 699 -4.59 -12.49 -1.56
CA LYS A 699 -4.70 -11.14 -0.98
C LYS A 699 -3.90 -10.90 0.30
N GLY A 700 -3.38 -11.94 0.97
CA GLY A 700 -2.61 -11.82 2.22
C GLY A 700 -3.42 -11.37 3.45
N ARG A 701 -3.07 -11.90 4.63
CA ARG A 701 -3.67 -11.50 5.93
C ARG A 701 -3.16 -10.16 6.44
N GLU A 702 -2.02 -9.71 5.90
CA GLU A 702 -1.41 -8.41 6.20
C GLU A 702 -1.14 -7.63 4.91
N VAL A 703 -0.89 -6.33 5.05
CA VAL A 703 -0.33 -5.50 3.98
C VAL A 703 0.87 -4.73 4.50
N LEU A 704 1.96 -4.70 3.74
CA LEU A 704 3.13 -3.87 4.02
C LEU A 704 3.40 -2.97 2.83
N SER A 705 3.18 -1.67 3.02
CA SER A 705 3.43 -0.64 2.01
C SER A 705 4.57 0.25 2.47
N ASN A 706 5.59 0.38 1.62
CA ASN A 706 6.70 1.31 1.83
C ASN A 706 6.80 2.24 0.64
N VAL A 707 6.56 3.53 0.88
CA VAL A 707 6.65 4.58 -0.15
C VAL A 707 8.07 5.16 -0.27
N GLY A 708 9.00 4.75 0.59
CA GLY A 708 10.39 5.20 0.58
C GLY A 708 10.54 6.68 0.90
N ALA A 709 11.61 7.30 0.39
CA ALA A 709 11.75 8.74 0.37
C ALA A 709 11.18 9.26 -0.97
N VAL A 710 10.26 10.21 -0.91
CA VAL A 710 9.62 10.77 -2.12
C VAL A 710 10.61 11.61 -2.92
N ALA A 711 11.41 12.41 -2.22
CA ALA A 711 12.55 13.16 -2.74
C ALA A 711 13.51 13.41 -1.57
N ASP A 712 14.79 13.67 -1.88
CA ASP A 712 15.80 13.95 -0.85
C ASP A 712 15.44 15.17 0.01
N THR A 713 14.63 16.09 -0.50
CA THR A 713 14.16 17.30 0.19
C THR A 713 12.66 17.24 0.51
N SER A 714 12.03 16.06 0.49
CA SER A 714 10.58 15.95 0.73
C SER A 714 10.22 16.38 2.15
N SER A 715 9.11 17.11 2.24
CA SER A 715 8.55 17.60 3.50
C SER A 715 7.61 16.60 4.17
N LEU A 716 7.43 15.42 3.58
CA LEU A 716 6.57 14.37 4.12
C LEU A 716 7.26 13.65 5.28
N SER A 717 6.51 13.44 6.35
CA SER A 717 7.03 12.92 7.62
C SER A 717 6.31 11.68 8.11
N ARG A 718 5.01 11.50 7.84
CA ARG A 718 4.24 10.33 8.31
C ARG A 718 3.39 9.75 7.19
N PHE A 719 3.24 8.43 7.20
CA PHE A 719 2.43 7.68 6.23
C PHE A 719 1.71 6.51 6.90
N ILE A 720 0.44 6.30 6.55
CA ILE A 720 -0.32 5.08 6.86
C ILE A 720 -0.87 4.47 5.58
N THR A 721 -0.82 3.15 5.44
CA THR A 721 -1.33 2.44 4.26
C THR A 721 -2.84 2.19 4.32
N ALA A 722 -3.47 1.96 3.16
CA ALA A 722 -4.86 1.55 3.04
C ALA A 722 -5.09 0.07 3.40
N LYS A 723 -6.31 -0.26 3.81
CA LYS A 723 -6.82 -1.63 3.98
C LYS A 723 -7.92 -1.89 2.95
N ASP A 724 -7.52 -2.49 1.82
CA ASP A 724 -8.40 -2.69 0.65
C ASP A 724 -9.35 -3.91 0.76
N ASP A 725 -9.20 -4.77 1.77
CA ASP A 725 -10.10 -5.90 2.04
C ASP A 725 -10.62 -5.81 3.49
N ASN A 726 -11.94 -5.80 3.65
CA ASN A 726 -12.56 -5.32 4.88
C ASN A 726 -12.68 -6.34 5.99
N GLU A 727 -12.64 -7.64 5.70
CA GLU A 727 -12.93 -8.64 6.73
C GLU A 727 -11.72 -9.50 7.12
N LYS A 728 -10.74 -9.70 6.22
CA LYS A 728 -9.64 -10.65 6.50
C LYS A 728 -8.29 -10.02 6.82
N LYS A 729 -8.05 -8.76 6.41
CA LYS A 729 -6.80 -8.07 6.74
C LYS A 729 -6.79 -7.68 8.20
N THR A 730 -5.83 -8.22 8.93
CA THR A 730 -5.74 -8.04 10.39
C THR A 730 -4.75 -6.95 10.77
N LEU A 731 -3.66 -6.79 10.02
CA LEU A 731 -2.64 -5.75 10.22
C LEU A 731 -2.31 -5.05 8.90
N ALA A 732 -2.07 -3.74 8.98
CA ALA A 732 -1.63 -2.92 7.85
C ALA A 732 -0.45 -2.03 8.26
N TRP A 733 0.69 -2.19 7.57
CA TRP A 733 1.95 -1.53 7.86
C TRP A 733 2.26 -0.46 6.82
N GLY A 734 2.51 0.76 7.27
CA GLY A 734 2.99 1.87 6.44
C GLY A 734 4.43 2.23 6.78
N VAL A 735 5.25 2.51 5.77
CA VAL A 735 6.62 3.00 5.94
C VAL A 735 6.90 4.17 5.01
N ILE A 736 7.48 5.23 5.55
CA ILE A 736 8.01 6.39 4.81
C ILE A 736 9.38 6.76 5.37
N THR A 737 10.27 7.28 4.54
CA THR A 737 11.56 7.86 4.98
C THR A 737 11.54 9.35 4.71
N ASP A 738 11.79 10.15 5.75
CA ASP A 738 11.81 11.62 5.63
C ASP A 738 13.16 12.13 5.08
N ALA A 739 13.24 13.44 4.81
CA ALA A 739 14.46 14.09 4.31
C ALA A 739 15.66 14.02 5.27
N ASN A 740 15.45 13.74 6.56
CA ASN A 740 16.52 13.54 7.54
C ASN A 740 17.03 12.10 7.56
N GLY A 741 16.47 11.22 6.72
CA GLY A 741 16.80 9.80 6.70
C GLY A 741 16.21 9.03 7.88
N VAL A 742 15.18 9.56 8.55
CA VAL A 742 14.44 8.86 9.61
C VAL A 742 13.35 8.03 8.96
N MET A 743 13.27 6.76 9.35
CA MET A 743 12.22 5.85 8.88
C MET A 743 11.06 5.87 9.87
N HIS A 744 9.90 6.31 9.39
CA HIS A 744 8.65 6.33 10.14
C HIS A 744 7.85 5.09 9.76
N VAL A 745 7.48 4.30 10.78
CA VAL A 745 6.68 3.08 10.63
C VAL A 745 5.36 3.28 11.34
N SER A 746 4.27 2.94 10.66
CA SER A 746 2.94 2.91 11.22
C SER A 746 2.34 1.51 11.16
N LEU A 747 1.53 1.19 12.17
CA LEU A 747 0.76 -0.04 12.26
C LEU A 747 -0.71 0.32 12.49
N ARG A 748 -1.60 -0.23 11.66
CA ARG A 748 -3.04 -0.25 11.89
C ARG A 748 -3.46 -1.68 12.22
N ASP A 749 -4.12 -1.86 13.35
CA ASP A 749 -4.57 -3.13 13.91
C ASP A 749 -6.09 -3.24 13.85
N PHE A 750 -6.56 -4.29 13.20
CA PHE A 750 -7.97 -4.62 12.98
C PHE A 750 -8.35 -5.97 13.58
N ARG A 751 -7.48 -6.58 14.40
CA ARG A 751 -7.74 -7.88 15.01
C ARG A 751 -8.99 -7.82 15.90
N PRO A 752 -9.70 -8.95 16.10
CA PRO A 752 -11.01 -8.95 16.74
C PRO A 752 -11.09 -8.24 18.10
N HIS A 753 -10.03 -8.32 18.90
CA HIS A 753 -9.96 -7.67 20.20
C HIS A 753 -10.09 -6.14 20.14
N VAL A 754 -9.69 -5.50 19.04
CA VAL A 754 -9.74 -4.03 18.88
C VAL A 754 -11.18 -3.52 18.96
N GLY A 755 -12.09 -4.11 18.19
CA GLY A 755 -13.51 -3.75 18.22
C GLY A 755 -14.15 -4.04 19.57
N LEU A 756 -13.79 -5.17 20.20
CA LEU A 756 -14.30 -5.55 21.52
C LEU A 756 -13.87 -4.55 22.61
N PHE A 757 -12.60 -4.15 22.63
CA PHE A 757 -12.13 -3.13 23.57
C PHE A 757 -12.75 -1.76 23.32
N ILE A 758 -12.89 -1.33 22.07
CA ILE A 758 -13.50 -0.03 21.75
C ILE A 758 -14.97 0.00 22.19
N ASN A 759 -15.72 -1.08 21.93
CA ASN A 759 -17.12 -1.20 22.34
C ASN A 759 -17.27 -1.21 23.87
N ALA A 760 -16.28 -1.73 24.60
CA ALA A 760 -16.22 -1.68 26.06
C ALA A 760 -15.61 -0.37 26.62
N GLY A 761 -15.41 0.65 25.78
CA GLY A 761 -14.86 1.95 26.22
C GLY A 761 -13.36 1.95 26.53
N ARG A 762 -12.62 0.89 26.16
CA ARG A 762 -11.19 0.69 26.43
C ARG A 762 -10.30 0.84 25.20
N ARG A 763 -10.53 1.90 24.40
CA ARG A 763 -9.67 2.23 23.25
C ARG A 763 -8.20 2.43 23.65
N ASP A 764 -7.95 2.91 24.87
CA ASP A 764 -6.62 3.04 25.47
C ASP A 764 -5.86 1.70 25.47
N LEU A 765 -6.52 0.60 25.84
CA LEU A 765 -5.92 -0.72 25.93
C LEU A 765 -5.67 -1.33 24.54
N ALA A 766 -6.62 -1.17 23.61
CA ALA A 766 -6.42 -1.55 22.21
C ALA A 766 -5.20 -0.84 21.59
N ARG A 767 -5.05 0.47 21.86
CA ARG A 767 -3.89 1.24 21.40
C ARG A 767 -2.59 0.78 22.07
N ARG A 768 -2.62 0.47 23.36
CA ARG A 768 -1.45 -0.04 24.08
C ARG A 768 -0.96 -1.38 23.51
N ILE A 769 -1.87 -2.26 23.10
CA ILE A 769 -1.54 -3.52 22.44
C ILE A 769 -0.88 -3.27 21.08
N ALA A 770 -1.45 -2.40 20.24
CA ALA A 770 -0.86 -2.04 18.95
C ALA A 770 0.53 -1.41 19.11
N ASN A 771 0.71 -0.55 20.12
CA ASN A 771 1.98 0.09 20.42
C ASN A 771 3.05 -0.90 20.91
N ASP A 772 2.71 -1.79 21.83
CA ASP A 772 3.63 -2.83 22.31
C ASP A 772 4.10 -3.73 21.16
N TYR A 773 3.17 -4.10 20.25
CA TYR A 773 3.49 -4.90 19.08
C TYR A 773 4.46 -4.21 18.13
N LEU A 774 4.21 -2.93 17.81
CA LEU A 774 5.07 -2.13 16.93
C LEU A 774 6.44 -1.86 17.56
N GLU A 775 6.49 -1.44 18.82
CA GLU A 775 7.75 -1.16 19.52
C GLU A 775 8.59 -2.42 19.70
N SER A 776 7.96 -3.58 19.96
CA SER A 776 8.65 -4.87 19.97
C SER A 776 9.27 -5.19 18.60
N TYR A 777 8.55 -4.95 17.50
CA TYR A 777 9.07 -5.10 16.14
C TYR A 777 10.26 -4.19 15.88
N VAL A 778 10.16 -2.90 16.23
CA VAL A 778 11.21 -1.89 15.99
C VAL A 778 12.49 -2.22 16.77
N ASN A 779 12.36 -2.46 18.08
CA ASN A 779 13.49 -2.80 18.93
C ASN A 779 14.13 -4.13 18.51
N GLY A 780 13.28 -5.10 18.18
CA GLY A 780 13.70 -6.39 17.69
C GLY A 780 14.48 -6.31 16.37
N LEU A 781 14.01 -5.51 15.41
CA LEU A 781 14.68 -5.33 14.12
C LEU A 781 16.05 -4.67 14.31
N ASN A 782 16.13 -3.61 15.11
CA ASN A 782 17.40 -2.95 15.43
C ASN A 782 18.41 -3.91 16.07
N ARG A 783 17.93 -4.78 16.97
CA ARG A 783 18.74 -5.84 17.58
C ARG A 783 19.21 -6.84 16.53
N PHE A 784 18.29 -7.36 15.70
CA PHE A 784 18.59 -8.31 14.64
C PHE A 784 19.65 -7.77 13.66
N ILE A 785 19.53 -6.51 13.26
CA ILE A 785 20.52 -5.85 12.38
C ILE A 785 21.87 -5.73 13.05
N SER A 786 21.90 -5.39 14.34
CA SER A 786 23.15 -5.29 15.11
C SER A 786 23.83 -6.65 15.27
N GLU A 787 23.06 -7.70 15.57
CA GLU A 787 23.54 -9.09 15.68
C GLU A 787 24.04 -9.60 14.31
N LEU A 788 23.28 -9.38 13.24
CA LEU A 788 23.66 -9.77 11.88
C LEU A 788 24.90 -9.03 11.38
N THR A 789 25.07 -7.76 11.76
CA THR A 789 26.31 -7.00 11.51
C THR A 789 27.50 -7.64 12.23
N LYS A 790 27.36 -7.99 13.53
CA LYS A 790 28.42 -8.68 14.29
C LYS A 790 28.77 -10.02 13.65
N ILE A 791 27.76 -10.82 13.28
CA ILE A 791 27.95 -12.09 12.59
C ILE A 791 28.70 -11.85 11.29
N THR A 792 28.32 -10.86 10.48
CA THR A 792 28.93 -10.61 9.17
C THR A 792 30.35 -10.04 9.26
N GLN A 793 30.71 -9.36 10.34
CA GLN A 793 32.06 -8.87 10.58
C GLN A 793 32.98 -9.92 11.22
N GLY A 794 32.42 -10.91 11.93
CA GLY A 794 33.19 -11.96 12.59
C GLY A 794 34.12 -12.67 11.60
N ARG A 795 35.42 -12.47 11.72
CA ARG A 795 36.44 -13.13 10.90
C ARG A 795 37.63 -13.46 11.76
N HIS A 796 38.29 -14.56 11.42
CA HIS A 796 39.58 -14.91 11.96
C HIS A 796 40.68 -14.10 11.23
N SER A 797 41.47 -13.30 11.96
CA SER A 797 42.78 -12.83 11.46
C SER A 797 43.84 -13.83 11.92
N ARG A 798 44.39 -14.64 11.00
CA ARG A 798 45.65 -15.35 11.28
C ARG A 798 46.72 -14.27 11.40
N GLN A 799 47.17 -13.97 12.61
CA GLN A 799 48.47 -13.33 12.82
C GLN A 799 49.55 -14.38 12.58
#